data_AF-A0A1F4NQ94-F1
#
_entry.id   AF-A0A1F4NQ94-F1
#
_cell.length_a   1.000
_cell.length_b   1.000
_cell.length_c   1.000
_cell.angle_alpha   90.00
_cell.angle_beta   90.00
_cell.angle_gamma   90.00
#
_symmetry.space_group_name_H-M   'P 1'
#
loop_
_entity.id
_entity.type
_entity.pdbx_description
1 polymer ?
#
loop_
_entity_poly.entity_id
_entity_poly.type
_entity_poly.pdbx_seq_one_letter_code
_entity_poly.pdbx_strand_id
1 'polypeptide(L)'
;MMRPIAYILAVGLLAGVIQPVPVAQVLAASQFAAEVVLVGPSLNLKAGAIGGFEVVVRNAGTTTWANTGANAVKLGTIKTQDHSGKFYHSSWLSSNRVVTMQEDVAATGQLAHFSIMVMASGGGKTIEHFGLVIEGVTWIGGIDIPLTINVQPAIFKTGLTQQSVNKVTLKAKETTTVSVSFQNLGDIAWQNSGGVAVKIGTISPFDHAGKLYHSSWLSSNRVTSASTIVEPNGTGIFNFTIQAPSQVGTFKEEFGLVAEGVTWFDARFGLEVTVVPAIYSAKYIQQSSGVISLSPGDGSVLWVDFQNTGNTTWSAEEVNATRLGTARTLDRASGFYDSSWLSTNRTATITPSQVKPGETARFTFTIKAPDRIGQYREYFRVVIEGVSWLPDVGLYWDIHVDEELVIASPIRVGITSTTSSITVQGNMAIRRGSDKGLVRKVYGGSVSVTALNSGYRLSTGEEVKDYLRIVPINQGVISVSTDGVGSYDTFRGIVEVRRSSLSNNVWVVNTLELEDYLKGIAEVPDSWPVESQRAQMVAARTFAAKKRLAPRADIFDMYDDTRDQVYYGYDYEVQKPNLVAAAEATRGLVIKYGGQPISAYFFSDSGGATENVENVWGKGNPASAIPYLKGVLDPYAKPIDWSATLTQDYLQGRFDSQLGIAANGSEIIDKIDVVERFPSGRAKTVNFTLRSGRVVAVPFYDFDYLTNNNDIKSMNFTVQTVGFVDKPDFMFVGQGWGHGVGLPQWGARRMAEAGKNFQEILTYYYTGVQIAAL
;
A
#
# COMPACT_ATOMS: atom_id res chain seq x y z
N MET A 1 30.86 -34.76 7.78
CA MET A 1 31.12 -36.19 7.51
C MET A 1 31.69 -36.27 6.10
N MET A 2 32.97 -36.53 5.87
CA MET A 2 33.58 -37.89 5.90
C MET A 2 32.67 -38.89 5.16
N ARG A 3 33.07 -39.66 4.15
CA ARG A 3 34.39 -40.09 3.65
C ARG A 3 34.08 -41.11 2.50
N PRO A 4 35.00 -41.96 2.02
CA PRO A 4 35.17 -42.31 0.62
C PRO A 4 34.87 -43.80 0.34
N ILE A 5 35.49 -44.35 -0.71
CA ILE A 5 35.98 -45.74 -0.91
C ILE A 5 35.41 -46.44 -2.14
N ALA A 6 36.37 -47.08 -2.80
CA ALA A 6 36.41 -47.77 -4.08
C ALA A 6 35.82 -49.19 -4.05
N TYR A 7 36.08 -49.87 -5.18
CA TYR A 7 36.16 -51.33 -5.42
C TYR A 7 34.88 -51.98 -5.99
N ILE A 8 34.87 -52.97 -6.90
CA ILE A 8 35.89 -53.77 -7.63
C ILE A 8 35.11 -54.68 -8.61
N LEU A 9 35.73 -55.00 -9.77
CA LEU A 9 35.68 -56.24 -10.59
C LEU A 9 34.31 -56.93 -10.92
N ALA A 10 34.15 -57.72 -11.98
CA ALA A 10 35.05 -58.33 -12.96
C ALA A 10 34.21 -58.75 -14.18
N VAL A 11 34.70 -58.51 -15.40
CA VAL A 11 35.32 -59.49 -16.32
C VAL A 11 34.38 -60.55 -16.90
N GLY A 12 34.16 -60.44 -18.20
CA GLY A 12 34.04 -61.58 -19.12
C GLY A 12 35.13 -61.46 -20.18
N LEU A 13 36.09 -62.39 -20.14
CA LEU A 13 37.21 -62.57 -21.07
C LEU A 13 36.73 -63.26 -22.36
N LEU A 14 37.25 -62.83 -23.51
CA LEU A 14 37.51 -63.71 -24.65
C LEU A 14 38.82 -63.27 -25.31
N ALA A 15 39.80 -64.18 -25.25
CA ALA A 15 41.14 -64.02 -25.77
C ALA A 15 41.16 -64.24 -27.29
N GLY A 16 41.99 -63.45 -28.01
CA GLY A 16 42.21 -63.64 -29.44
C GLY A 16 43.20 -62.64 -30.03
N VAL A 17 44.49 -63.02 -30.02
CA VAL A 17 45.59 -62.55 -30.89
C VAL A 17 45.99 -61.06 -30.76
N ILE A 18 47.11 -60.83 -30.08
CA ILE A 18 47.92 -59.61 -30.23
C ILE A 18 48.47 -59.61 -31.66
N GLN A 19 47.87 -58.81 -32.54
CA GLN A 19 48.49 -58.35 -33.77
C GLN A 19 49.42 -57.17 -33.41
N PRO A 20 50.66 -57.10 -33.92
CA PRO A 20 51.50 -55.94 -33.67
C PRO A 20 50.83 -54.67 -34.22
N VAL A 21 50.81 -53.62 -33.39
CA VAL A 21 50.46 -52.26 -33.80
C VAL A 21 51.31 -51.91 -35.03
N PRO A 22 50.74 -51.49 -36.17
CA PRO A 22 51.53 -51.01 -37.28
C PRO A 22 52.34 -49.81 -36.79
N VAL A 23 53.66 -49.91 -36.88
CA VAL A 23 54.57 -48.78 -36.71
C VAL A 23 54.01 -47.64 -37.57
N ALA A 24 53.70 -46.49 -36.95
CA ALA A 24 53.33 -45.29 -37.69
C ALA A 24 54.45 -45.00 -38.69
N GLN A 25 54.14 -45.21 -39.98
CA GLN A 25 55.10 -45.11 -41.05
C GLN A 25 55.63 -43.67 -41.07
N VAL A 26 56.91 -43.48 -40.75
CA VAL A 26 57.56 -42.17 -40.87
C VAL A 26 57.48 -41.78 -42.34
N LEU A 27 56.63 -40.81 -42.67
CA LEU A 27 56.49 -40.31 -44.03
C LEU A 27 57.82 -39.66 -44.42
N ALA A 28 58.53 -40.27 -45.36
CA ALA A 28 59.79 -39.74 -45.86
C ALA A 28 59.53 -38.73 -46.97
N ALA A 29 60.29 -37.63 -47.00
CA ALA A 29 60.16 -36.60 -48.04
C ALA A 29 60.26 -37.17 -49.48
N SER A 30 61.00 -38.27 -49.67
CA SER A 30 61.14 -38.97 -50.95
C SER A 30 59.85 -39.67 -51.44
N GLN A 31 58.82 -39.79 -50.61
CA GLN A 31 57.54 -40.42 -50.97
C GLN A 31 56.58 -39.44 -51.64
N PHE A 32 56.86 -38.13 -51.56
CA PHE A 32 56.06 -37.08 -52.16
C PHE A 32 56.74 -36.55 -53.42
N ALA A 33 56.04 -36.62 -54.54
CA ALA A 33 56.45 -36.02 -55.79
C ALA A 33 55.21 -35.49 -56.50
N ALA A 34 55.41 -34.44 -57.29
CA ALA A 34 54.34 -33.73 -57.96
C ALA A 34 54.76 -33.45 -59.40
N GLU A 35 53.78 -33.40 -60.29
CA GLU A 35 53.96 -32.95 -61.67
C GLU A 35 52.95 -31.83 -61.93
N VAL A 36 53.41 -30.63 -62.25
CA VAL A 36 52.51 -29.50 -62.56
C VAL A 36 51.87 -29.77 -63.91
N VAL A 37 50.54 -29.90 -63.93
CA VAL A 37 49.76 -30.21 -65.14
C VAL A 37 49.24 -28.93 -65.78
N LEU A 38 48.79 -27.98 -64.97
CA LEU A 38 48.27 -26.69 -65.44
C LEU A 38 48.63 -25.59 -64.44
N VAL A 39 49.08 -24.46 -64.99
CA VAL A 39 49.09 -23.17 -64.28
C VAL A 39 48.21 -22.23 -65.08
N GLY A 40 47.27 -21.58 -64.40
CA GLY A 40 46.37 -20.61 -65.02
C GLY A 40 47.12 -19.49 -65.77
N PRO A 41 46.44 -18.82 -66.70
CA PRO A 41 47.07 -17.78 -67.52
C PRO A 41 47.51 -16.58 -66.66
N SER A 42 48.36 -15.72 -67.24
CA SER A 42 48.74 -14.46 -66.61
C SER A 42 47.51 -13.59 -66.34
N LEU A 43 47.44 -12.99 -65.15
CA LEU A 43 46.34 -12.13 -64.76
C LEU A 43 46.64 -10.68 -65.14
N ASN A 44 45.74 -10.04 -65.89
CA ASN A 44 45.77 -8.61 -66.17
C ASN A 44 44.68 -7.94 -65.33
N LEU A 45 45.09 -7.32 -64.22
CA LEU A 45 44.19 -6.74 -63.23
C LEU A 45 44.39 -5.23 -63.20
N LYS A 46 43.37 -4.48 -62.81
CA LYS A 46 43.56 -3.07 -62.42
C LYS A 46 43.88 -2.99 -60.92
N ALA A 47 44.59 -1.95 -60.49
CA ALA A 47 44.87 -1.73 -59.07
C ALA A 47 43.55 -1.71 -58.26
N GLY A 48 43.46 -2.51 -57.20
CA GLY A 48 42.23 -2.72 -56.40
C GLY A 48 41.31 -3.83 -56.90
N ALA A 49 41.58 -4.45 -58.05
CA ALA A 49 40.79 -5.58 -58.56
C ALA A 49 41.19 -6.90 -57.90
N ILE A 50 40.26 -7.85 -57.90
CA ILE A 50 40.47 -9.23 -57.46
C ILE A 50 40.50 -10.12 -58.72
N GLY A 51 41.40 -11.09 -58.76
CA GLY A 51 41.50 -12.06 -59.85
C GLY A 51 41.67 -13.48 -59.33
N GLY A 52 41.12 -14.46 -60.05
CA GLY A 52 41.26 -15.88 -59.73
C GLY A 52 42.15 -16.60 -60.75
N PHE A 53 42.94 -17.57 -60.30
CA PHE A 53 43.64 -18.51 -61.19
C PHE A 53 43.64 -19.91 -60.59
N GLU A 54 43.73 -20.91 -61.47
CA GLU A 54 43.73 -22.33 -61.12
C GLU A 54 45.13 -22.91 -61.26
N VAL A 55 45.47 -23.83 -60.37
CA VAL A 55 46.65 -24.69 -60.48
C VAL A 55 46.19 -26.14 -60.40
N VAL A 56 46.64 -26.96 -61.33
CA VAL A 56 46.37 -28.40 -61.34
C VAL A 56 47.69 -29.15 -61.29
N VAL A 57 47.82 -30.04 -60.32
CA VAL A 57 49.03 -30.83 -60.10
C VAL A 57 48.66 -32.29 -60.03
N ARG A 58 49.44 -33.16 -60.69
CA ARG A 58 49.31 -34.60 -60.55
C ARG A 58 50.15 -35.08 -59.37
N ASN A 59 49.59 -35.93 -58.51
CA ASN A 59 50.36 -36.64 -57.51
C ASN A 59 51.25 -37.67 -58.21
N ALA A 60 52.55 -37.38 -58.34
CA ALA A 60 53.56 -38.26 -58.92
C ALA A 60 54.31 -39.08 -57.86
N GLY A 61 53.94 -38.92 -56.59
CA GLY A 61 54.53 -39.63 -55.45
C GLY A 61 53.92 -41.01 -55.24
N THR A 62 54.38 -41.69 -54.20
CA THR A 62 53.90 -43.03 -53.81
C THR A 62 52.89 -42.99 -52.67
N THR A 63 52.60 -41.80 -52.13
CA THR A 63 51.66 -41.59 -51.02
C THR A 63 50.45 -40.78 -51.47
N THR A 64 49.25 -41.22 -51.07
CA THR A 64 48.00 -40.46 -51.28
C THR A 64 48.03 -39.14 -50.53
N TRP A 65 47.72 -38.04 -51.23
CA TRP A 65 47.58 -36.72 -50.65
C TRP A 65 46.20 -36.56 -50.00
N ALA A 66 46.09 -35.68 -49.01
CA ALA A 66 44.83 -35.30 -48.38
C ALA A 66 44.72 -33.77 -48.26
N ASN A 67 43.51 -33.22 -48.31
CA ASN A 67 43.27 -31.77 -48.17
C ASN A 67 43.15 -31.30 -46.71
N THR A 68 43.02 -32.26 -45.78
CA THR A 68 42.79 -32.04 -44.35
C THR A 68 43.67 -32.97 -43.51
N GLY A 69 43.75 -32.69 -42.20
CA GLY A 69 44.59 -33.43 -41.26
C GLY A 69 46.01 -32.86 -41.09
N ALA A 70 46.82 -33.52 -40.28
CA ALA A 70 48.14 -33.05 -39.87
C ALA A 70 49.13 -32.87 -41.04
N ASN A 71 48.93 -33.62 -42.13
CA ASN A 71 49.82 -33.65 -43.29
C ASN A 71 49.10 -33.20 -44.58
N ALA A 72 48.15 -32.28 -44.46
CA ALA A 72 47.40 -31.76 -45.60
C ALA A 72 48.33 -31.10 -46.63
N VAL A 73 48.01 -31.31 -47.92
CA VAL A 73 48.76 -30.71 -49.03
C VAL A 73 48.20 -29.33 -49.35
N LYS A 74 49.05 -28.32 -49.28
CA LYS A 74 48.69 -26.93 -49.51
C LYS A 74 49.61 -26.26 -50.52
N LEU A 75 49.12 -25.16 -51.06
CA LEU A 75 49.90 -24.22 -51.83
C LEU A 75 50.43 -23.10 -50.93
N GLY A 76 51.72 -22.77 -51.03
CA GLY A 76 52.36 -21.70 -50.28
C GLY A 76 53.34 -20.90 -51.13
N THR A 77 53.74 -19.72 -50.65
CA THR A 77 54.69 -18.83 -51.35
C THR A 77 56.13 -19.33 -51.25
N ILE A 78 56.87 -19.27 -52.36
CA ILE A 78 58.28 -19.70 -52.47
C ILE A 78 59.14 -18.60 -53.09
N LYS A 79 60.43 -18.84 -53.37
CA LYS A 79 61.46 -17.83 -53.79
C LYS A 79 61.73 -16.69 -52.81
N THR A 80 61.11 -16.74 -51.65
CA THR A 80 61.69 -16.66 -50.31
C THR A 80 60.69 -17.46 -49.50
N GLN A 81 61.07 -18.66 -49.07
CA GLN A 81 60.09 -19.61 -48.53
C GLN A 81 59.33 -18.97 -47.36
N ASP A 82 58.01 -19.12 -47.36
CA ASP A 82 57.11 -18.58 -46.33
C ASP A 82 57.01 -17.05 -46.22
N HIS A 83 57.38 -16.30 -47.27
CA HIS A 83 57.17 -14.84 -47.27
C HIS A 83 55.69 -14.46 -47.44
N SER A 84 55.28 -13.33 -46.88
CA SER A 84 53.93 -12.79 -47.12
C SER A 84 53.76 -12.41 -48.59
N GLY A 85 52.80 -13.03 -49.28
CA GLY A 85 52.57 -12.81 -50.70
C GLY A 85 52.15 -11.37 -50.99
N LYS A 86 52.73 -10.77 -52.03
CA LYS A 86 52.47 -9.36 -52.39
C LYS A 86 51.01 -9.12 -52.77
N PHE A 87 50.35 -10.15 -53.32
CA PHE A 87 48.97 -10.12 -53.79
C PHE A 87 48.02 -10.88 -52.87
N TYR A 88 48.37 -10.95 -51.58
CA TYR A 88 47.57 -11.60 -50.54
C TYR A 88 46.10 -11.16 -50.61
N HIS A 89 45.21 -12.14 -50.68
CA HIS A 89 43.77 -11.94 -50.56
C HIS A 89 43.30 -12.58 -49.26
N SER A 90 42.29 -12.00 -48.59
CA SER A 90 41.81 -12.47 -47.30
C SER A 90 41.18 -13.88 -47.32
N SER A 91 40.94 -14.46 -48.51
CA SER A 91 40.53 -15.87 -48.66
C SER A 91 41.69 -16.85 -48.54
N TRP A 92 42.95 -16.37 -48.47
CA TRP A 92 44.09 -17.24 -48.23
C TRP A 92 44.06 -17.74 -46.79
N LEU A 93 44.56 -18.96 -46.55
CA LEU A 93 44.66 -19.55 -45.22
C LEU A 93 45.52 -18.69 -44.27
N SER A 94 46.56 -18.04 -44.80
CA SER A 94 47.34 -16.98 -44.13
C SER A 94 48.16 -16.20 -45.19
N SER A 95 48.96 -15.21 -44.79
CA SER A 95 49.71 -14.38 -45.76
C SER A 95 50.72 -15.15 -46.63
N ASN A 96 51.12 -16.36 -46.22
CA ASN A 96 52.08 -17.22 -46.92
C ASN A 96 51.55 -18.65 -47.19
N ARG A 97 50.32 -18.97 -46.74
CA ARG A 97 49.61 -20.21 -47.05
C ARG A 97 48.36 -19.86 -47.82
N VAL A 98 48.32 -20.28 -49.07
CA VAL A 98 47.34 -19.80 -50.04
C VAL A 98 46.05 -20.57 -49.87
N VAL A 99 46.01 -21.83 -50.31
CA VAL A 99 44.83 -22.69 -50.25
C VAL A 99 45.25 -24.15 -50.06
N THR A 100 44.31 -25.00 -49.67
CA THR A 100 44.44 -26.46 -49.72
C THR A 100 43.93 -26.99 -51.08
N MET A 101 44.25 -28.24 -51.41
CA MET A 101 43.68 -28.88 -52.61
C MET A 101 42.17 -29.06 -52.46
N GLN A 102 41.44 -29.01 -53.58
CA GLN A 102 39.98 -29.13 -53.58
C GLN A 102 39.50 -30.55 -53.29
N GLU A 103 40.21 -31.56 -53.78
CA GLU A 103 39.89 -32.97 -53.57
C GLU A 103 40.13 -33.39 -52.12
N ASP A 104 39.27 -34.23 -51.55
CA ASP A 104 39.49 -34.79 -50.21
C ASP A 104 40.79 -35.60 -50.14
N VAL A 105 41.05 -36.38 -51.18
CA VAL A 105 42.27 -37.15 -51.36
C VAL A 105 42.68 -37.19 -52.83
N ALA A 106 43.98 -37.24 -53.11
CA ALA A 106 44.52 -37.49 -54.45
C ALA A 106 45.52 -38.64 -54.39
N ALA A 107 45.11 -39.82 -54.86
CA ALA A 107 45.97 -41.00 -54.94
C ALA A 107 47.08 -40.81 -55.99
N THR A 108 48.10 -41.66 -55.97
CA THR A 108 49.16 -41.67 -56.99
C THR A 108 48.56 -41.69 -58.40
N GLY A 109 48.99 -40.74 -59.23
CA GLY A 109 48.54 -40.53 -60.61
C GLY A 109 47.31 -39.63 -60.76
N GLN A 110 46.57 -39.31 -59.68
CA GLN A 110 45.40 -38.43 -59.71
C GLN A 110 45.77 -36.95 -59.69
N LEU A 111 44.84 -36.10 -60.14
CA LEU A 111 44.98 -34.65 -60.15
C LEU A 111 44.47 -34.05 -58.84
N ALA A 112 45.13 -32.97 -58.42
CA ALA A 112 44.74 -32.10 -57.32
C ALA A 112 44.58 -30.68 -57.86
N HIS A 113 43.44 -30.04 -57.59
CA HIS A 113 43.09 -28.69 -58.06
C HIS A 113 43.22 -27.68 -56.93
N PHE A 114 43.70 -26.47 -57.25
CA PHE A 114 43.83 -25.35 -56.32
C PHE A 114 43.28 -24.09 -56.98
N SER A 115 42.19 -23.54 -56.43
CA SER A 115 41.66 -22.22 -56.81
C SER A 115 42.29 -21.14 -55.95
N ILE A 116 42.96 -20.19 -56.57
CA ILE A 116 43.62 -19.10 -55.85
C ILE A 116 43.02 -17.76 -56.25
N MET A 117 42.64 -16.96 -55.26
CA MET A 117 42.24 -15.57 -55.44
C MET A 117 43.38 -14.65 -55.07
N VAL A 118 43.69 -13.66 -55.90
CA VAL A 118 44.71 -12.65 -55.63
C VAL A 118 44.10 -11.25 -55.66
N MET A 119 44.69 -10.34 -54.92
CA MET A 119 44.30 -8.95 -54.85
C MET A 119 45.40 -8.07 -55.45
N ALA A 120 45.07 -7.28 -56.47
CA ALA A 120 46.02 -6.42 -57.15
C ALA A 120 46.33 -5.16 -56.33
N SER A 121 47.45 -5.15 -55.61
CA SER A 121 47.99 -3.98 -54.92
C SER A 121 49.18 -3.38 -55.70
N GLY A 122 49.21 -2.06 -55.88
CA GLY A 122 50.28 -1.35 -56.61
C GLY A 122 50.15 -1.40 -58.14
N GLY A 123 51.26 -1.21 -58.86
CA GLY A 123 51.29 -1.14 -60.32
C GLY A 123 52.46 -1.91 -60.95
N GLY A 124 52.29 -2.32 -62.20
CA GLY A 124 53.32 -3.00 -63.01
C GLY A 124 53.21 -4.52 -63.05
N LYS A 125 54.11 -5.14 -63.82
CA LYS A 125 54.17 -6.60 -64.02
C LYS A 125 55.05 -7.24 -62.95
N THR A 126 54.48 -8.14 -62.16
CA THR A 126 55.19 -8.92 -61.12
C THR A 126 54.98 -10.41 -61.36
N ILE A 127 55.93 -11.25 -60.97
CA ILE A 127 55.77 -12.71 -60.93
C ILE A 127 55.79 -13.15 -59.47
N GLU A 128 54.73 -13.81 -59.02
CA GLU A 128 54.65 -14.44 -57.70
C GLU A 128 54.90 -15.94 -57.87
N HIS A 129 55.67 -16.54 -56.96
CA HIS A 129 56.06 -17.95 -57.08
C HIS A 129 55.44 -18.79 -55.97
N PHE A 130 54.80 -19.90 -56.36
CA PHE A 130 54.17 -20.83 -55.43
C PHE A 130 54.78 -22.23 -55.49
N GLY A 131 54.70 -22.95 -54.38
CA GLY A 131 55.12 -24.33 -54.26
C GLY A 131 54.14 -25.15 -53.43
N LEU A 132 54.31 -26.47 -53.45
CA LEU A 132 53.49 -27.39 -52.66
C LEU A 132 54.17 -27.75 -51.35
N VAL A 133 53.40 -27.69 -50.27
CA VAL A 133 53.83 -28.06 -48.93
C VAL A 133 52.93 -29.16 -48.38
N ILE A 134 53.56 -30.22 -47.87
CA ILE A 134 52.92 -31.21 -47.01
C ILE A 134 53.09 -30.72 -45.59
N GLU A 135 52.01 -30.23 -44.99
CA GLU A 135 52.09 -29.63 -43.65
C GLU A 135 52.71 -30.58 -42.64
N GLY A 136 53.56 -30.06 -41.75
CA GLY A 136 54.26 -30.88 -40.75
C GLY A 136 55.31 -31.86 -41.28
N VAL A 137 55.51 -31.99 -42.61
CA VAL A 137 56.45 -32.95 -43.21
C VAL A 137 57.54 -32.26 -44.03
N THR A 138 57.21 -31.72 -45.22
CA THR A 138 58.20 -31.12 -46.14
C THR A 138 57.54 -30.29 -47.23
N TRP A 139 58.33 -29.43 -47.88
CA TRP A 139 58.00 -28.91 -49.21
C TRP A 139 58.33 -29.95 -50.27
N ILE A 140 57.49 -30.07 -51.29
CA ILE A 140 57.77 -30.97 -52.42
C ILE A 140 58.84 -30.32 -53.29
N GLY A 141 60.04 -30.92 -53.33
CA GLY A 141 61.17 -30.39 -54.06
C GLY A 141 60.95 -30.37 -55.58
N GLY A 142 61.50 -29.35 -56.26
CA GLY A 142 61.47 -29.24 -57.72
C GLY A 142 60.19 -28.62 -58.31
N ILE A 143 59.22 -28.21 -57.47
CA ILE A 143 57.99 -27.55 -57.91
C ILE A 143 58.11 -26.03 -57.77
N ASP A 144 58.00 -25.33 -58.89
CA ASP A 144 57.92 -23.88 -58.98
C ASP A 144 56.74 -23.51 -59.87
N ILE A 145 55.72 -22.88 -59.29
CA ILE A 145 54.49 -22.47 -59.96
C ILE A 145 54.50 -20.94 -60.07
N PRO A 146 55.02 -20.38 -61.18
CA PRO A 146 55.08 -18.94 -61.38
C PRO A 146 53.73 -18.40 -61.87
N LEU A 147 53.22 -17.36 -61.22
CA LEU A 147 52.09 -16.58 -61.68
C LEU A 147 52.53 -15.18 -62.06
N THR A 148 52.38 -14.83 -63.33
CA THR A 148 52.57 -13.46 -63.79
C THR A 148 51.28 -12.65 -63.58
N ILE A 149 51.36 -11.58 -62.81
CA ILE A 149 50.28 -10.61 -62.61
C ILE A 149 50.74 -9.25 -63.14
N ASN A 150 49.97 -8.71 -64.07
CA ASN A 150 50.17 -7.38 -64.64
C ASN A 150 49.10 -6.44 -64.08
N VAL A 151 49.50 -5.48 -63.23
CA VAL A 151 48.58 -4.52 -62.61
C VAL A 151 48.59 -3.20 -63.36
N GLN A 152 47.46 -2.88 -64.00
CA GLN A 152 47.20 -1.62 -64.68
C GLN A 152 46.68 -0.55 -63.69
N PRO A 153 46.95 0.74 -63.94
CA PRO A 153 46.32 1.83 -63.18
C PRO A 153 44.78 1.77 -63.25
N ALA A 154 44.11 2.10 -62.15
CA ALA A 154 42.64 2.23 -62.09
C ALA A 154 42.26 3.70 -61.87
N ILE A 155 41.09 4.11 -62.37
CA ILE A 155 40.53 5.45 -62.16
C ILE A 155 39.57 5.39 -60.98
N PHE A 156 40.00 5.93 -59.84
CA PHE A 156 39.14 6.11 -58.67
C PHE A 156 38.51 7.50 -58.69
N LYS A 157 37.26 7.58 -59.14
CA LYS A 157 36.48 8.83 -59.19
C LYS A 157 35.10 8.63 -58.59
N THR A 158 34.60 9.64 -57.90
CA THR A 158 33.30 9.58 -57.24
C THR A 158 32.60 10.93 -57.22
N GLY A 159 31.27 10.92 -57.06
CA GLY A 159 30.47 12.08 -56.72
C GLY A 159 29.57 11.78 -55.51
N LEU A 160 29.54 12.69 -54.53
CA LEU A 160 28.59 12.62 -53.41
C LEU A 160 27.17 12.83 -53.95
N THR A 161 26.27 11.89 -53.70
CA THR A 161 24.87 11.97 -54.16
C THR A 161 23.91 12.35 -53.05
N GLN A 162 24.14 11.88 -51.82
CA GLN A 162 23.26 12.15 -50.68
C GLN A 162 24.01 12.12 -49.36
N GLN A 163 23.57 12.95 -48.42
CA GLN A 163 23.98 12.92 -47.01
C GLN A 163 22.75 13.15 -46.15
N SER A 164 22.49 12.28 -45.17
CA SER A 164 21.27 12.35 -44.34
C SER A 164 21.24 13.60 -43.45
N VAL A 165 22.39 14.02 -42.92
CA VAL A 165 22.56 15.21 -42.09
C VAL A 165 23.94 15.83 -42.30
N ASN A 166 24.00 17.15 -42.44
CA ASN A 166 25.25 17.93 -42.50
C ASN A 166 25.48 18.75 -41.22
N LYS A 167 24.42 19.02 -40.44
CA LYS A 167 24.46 19.65 -39.13
C LYS A 167 23.54 18.89 -38.17
N VAL A 168 24.01 18.65 -36.95
CA VAL A 168 23.20 18.03 -35.89
C VAL A 168 23.49 18.68 -34.54
N THR A 169 22.45 18.85 -33.72
CA THR A 169 22.61 19.27 -32.32
C THR A 169 22.44 18.04 -31.43
N LEU A 170 23.42 17.76 -30.59
CA LEU A 170 23.47 16.60 -29.69
C LEU A 170 23.81 17.05 -28.27
N LYS A 171 23.54 16.22 -27.28
CA LYS A 171 24.06 16.38 -25.91
C LYS A 171 25.40 15.67 -25.80
N ALA A 172 26.15 16.00 -24.75
CA ALA A 172 27.41 15.34 -24.47
C ALA A 172 27.24 13.81 -24.46
N LYS A 173 28.10 13.09 -25.19
CA LYS A 173 28.08 11.61 -25.36
C LYS A 173 26.88 11.01 -26.09
N GLU A 174 25.90 11.81 -26.50
CA GLU A 174 24.77 11.34 -27.30
C GLU A 174 25.26 10.85 -28.67
N THR A 175 24.60 9.82 -29.20
CA THR A 175 24.96 9.20 -30.48
C THR A 175 23.86 9.41 -31.50
N THR A 176 24.22 9.51 -32.78
CA THR A 176 23.26 9.48 -33.89
C THR A 176 23.85 8.73 -35.07
N THR A 177 22.98 8.24 -35.95
CA THR A 177 23.39 7.55 -37.18
C THR A 177 23.41 8.53 -38.36
N VAL A 178 24.47 8.48 -39.13
CA VAL A 178 24.69 9.24 -40.37
C VAL A 178 24.72 8.26 -41.53
N SER A 179 24.04 8.62 -42.62
CA SER A 179 24.02 7.87 -43.86
C SER A 179 24.50 8.75 -45.00
N VAL A 180 25.46 8.26 -45.79
CA VAL A 180 26.06 8.99 -46.91
C VAL A 180 26.14 8.08 -48.13
N SER A 181 25.83 8.64 -49.29
CA SER A 181 25.80 7.91 -50.56
C SER A 181 26.72 8.55 -51.58
N PHE A 182 27.50 7.73 -52.27
CA PHE A 182 28.46 8.14 -53.30
C PHE A 182 28.26 7.34 -54.58
N GLN A 183 28.22 8.02 -55.72
CA GLN A 183 28.23 7.36 -57.03
C GLN A 183 29.67 7.00 -57.43
N ASN A 184 29.86 5.78 -57.93
CA ASN A 184 31.11 5.33 -58.52
C ASN A 184 31.22 5.85 -59.95
N LEU A 185 32.07 6.86 -60.17
CA LEU A 185 32.36 7.43 -61.49
C LEU A 185 33.69 6.92 -62.06
N GLY A 186 34.30 5.96 -61.36
CA GLY A 186 35.52 5.29 -61.75
C GLY A 186 35.26 4.17 -62.74
N ASP A 187 36.34 3.47 -63.10
CA ASP A 187 36.32 2.38 -64.07
C ASP A 187 36.58 1.00 -63.44
N ILE A 188 36.41 0.92 -62.12
CA ILE A 188 36.58 -0.29 -61.31
C ILE A 188 35.47 -0.38 -60.24
N ALA A 189 35.01 -1.59 -59.95
CA ALA A 189 34.07 -1.87 -58.88
C ALA A 189 34.71 -1.63 -57.50
N TRP A 190 33.98 -0.97 -56.59
CA TRP A 190 34.41 -0.78 -55.21
C TRP A 190 34.08 -2.01 -54.39
N GLN A 191 35.09 -2.63 -53.79
CA GLN A 191 34.88 -3.72 -52.86
C GLN A 191 34.31 -3.19 -51.53
N ASN A 192 33.46 -3.99 -50.88
CA ASN A 192 32.86 -3.64 -49.59
C ASN A 192 33.56 -4.31 -48.39
N SER A 193 34.51 -5.20 -48.65
CA SER A 193 35.23 -5.98 -47.64
C SER A 193 36.67 -6.25 -48.07
N GLY A 194 37.51 -6.67 -47.12
CA GLY A 194 38.93 -6.97 -47.37
C GLY A 194 39.85 -5.74 -47.44
N GLY A 195 41.11 -5.98 -47.81
CA GLY A 195 42.20 -4.99 -47.80
C GLY A 195 42.11 -3.87 -48.83
N VAL A 196 41.21 -3.97 -49.81
CA VAL A 196 40.95 -2.96 -50.86
C VAL A 196 39.52 -2.41 -50.81
N ALA A 197 38.82 -2.64 -49.69
CA ALA A 197 37.49 -2.10 -49.52
C ALA A 197 37.53 -0.57 -49.63
N VAL A 198 36.53 0.00 -50.30
CA VAL A 198 36.31 1.43 -50.24
C VAL A 198 35.62 1.75 -48.92
N LYS A 199 36.27 2.62 -48.15
CA LYS A 199 35.84 3.02 -46.80
C LYS A 199 35.72 4.52 -46.69
N ILE A 200 34.98 4.96 -45.68
CA ILE A 200 35.06 6.34 -45.18
C ILE A 200 36.19 6.43 -44.17
N GLY A 201 37.07 7.40 -44.36
CA GLY A 201 38.10 7.78 -43.40
C GLY A 201 38.02 9.26 -43.03
N THR A 202 38.62 9.61 -41.90
CA THR A 202 38.78 11.01 -41.47
C THR A 202 39.83 11.70 -42.34
N ILE A 203 39.53 12.94 -42.73
CA ILE A 203 40.39 13.77 -43.57
C ILE A 203 40.61 15.14 -42.93
N SER A 204 41.64 15.88 -43.36
CA SER A 204 42.01 17.21 -42.88
C SER A 204 42.52 17.26 -41.43
N PRO A 205 43.69 16.65 -41.12
CA PRO A 205 44.58 15.90 -42.02
C PRO A 205 44.12 14.45 -42.21
N PHE A 206 44.63 13.77 -43.24
CA PHE A 206 44.33 12.35 -43.46
C PHE A 206 44.66 11.51 -42.22
N ASP A 207 43.83 10.51 -41.96
CA ASP A 207 44.07 9.46 -40.98
C ASP A 207 44.14 9.89 -39.51
N HIS A 208 43.60 11.07 -39.17
CA HIS A 208 43.57 11.54 -37.79
C HIS A 208 42.46 10.84 -36.97
N ALA A 209 42.63 10.72 -35.65
CA ALA A 209 41.58 10.19 -34.79
C ALA A 209 40.36 11.12 -34.77
N GLY A 210 39.20 10.63 -35.19
CA GLY A 210 37.99 11.42 -35.35
C GLY A 210 37.46 11.95 -34.02
N LYS A 211 37.10 13.24 -33.99
CA LYS A 211 36.49 13.92 -32.84
C LYS A 211 35.10 13.37 -32.52
N LEU A 212 34.45 12.79 -33.54
CA LEU A 212 33.10 12.21 -33.46
C LEU A 212 33.12 10.68 -33.38
N TYR A 213 34.29 10.11 -33.05
CA TYR A 213 34.51 8.67 -32.97
C TYR A 213 33.48 7.98 -32.08
N HIS A 214 32.92 6.89 -32.59
CA HIS A 214 32.12 5.94 -31.83
C HIS A 214 32.79 4.57 -31.92
N SER A 215 32.66 3.74 -30.88
CA SER A 215 33.30 2.43 -30.81
C SER A 215 32.88 1.45 -31.90
N SER A 216 31.77 1.73 -32.61
CA SER A 216 31.32 0.95 -33.78
C SER A 216 32.10 1.24 -35.06
N TRP A 217 33.00 2.24 -35.09
CA TRP A 217 33.85 2.50 -36.24
C TRP A 217 34.89 1.38 -36.40
N LEU A 218 35.33 1.12 -37.63
CA LEU A 218 36.38 0.13 -37.92
C LEU A 218 37.70 0.42 -37.19
N SER A 219 38.02 1.71 -37.01
CA SER A 219 39.11 2.22 -36.16
C SER A 219 38.85 3.70 -35.83
N SER A 220 39.72 4.34 -35.05
CA SER A 220 39.60 5.77 -34.71
C SER A 220 39.62 6.72 -35.92
N ASN A 221 40.09 6.26 -37.08
CA ASN A 221 40.20 7.02 -38.33
C ASN A 221 39.57 6.32 -39.54
N ARG A 222 38.94 5.15 -39.35
CA ARG A 222 38.18 4.40 -40.37
C ARG A 222 36.79 4.17 -39.87
N VAL A 223 35.82 4.77 -40.54
CA VAL A 223 34.45 4.88 -40.07
C VAL A 223 33.67 3.61 -40.41
N THR A 224 33.53 3.32 -41.70
CA THR A 224 32.75 2.17 -42.21
C THR A 224 33.13 1.89 -43.68
N SER A 225 32.78 0.71 -44.20
CA SER A 225 32.89 0.37 -45.63
C SER A 225 31.54 0.54 -46.35
N ALA A 226 31.55 0.46 -47.68
CA ALA A 226 30.32 0.43 -48.45
C ALA A 226 29.44 -0.76 -48.02
N SER A 227 28.12 -0.60 -48.04
CA SER A 227 27.21 -1.68 -47.63
C SER A 227 27.27 -2.90 -48.58
N THR A 228 27.53 -2.66 -49.87
CA THR A 228 27.64 -3.67 -50.93
C THR A 228 28.77 -3.33 -51.87
N ILE A 229 29.17 -4.28 -52.72
CA ILE A 229 30.05 -4.00 -53.88
C ILE A 229 29.37 -2.93 -54.75
N VAL A 230 30.14 -1.94 -55.22
CA VAL A 230 29.62 -0.82 -56.01
C VAL A 230 30.25 -0.84 -57.39
N GLU A 231 29.51 -1.35 -58.37
CA GLU A 231 29.93 -1.37 -59.77
C GLU A 231 30.11 0.05 -60.34
N PRO A 232 30.89 0.24 -61.42
CA PRO A 232 30.95 1.50 -62.15
C PRO A 232 29.55 2.04 -62.49
N ASN A 233 29.34 3.35 -62.27
CA ASN A 233 28.07 4.08 -62.31
C ASN A 233 27.04 3.73 -61.21
N GLY A 234 27.30 2.72 -60.37
CA GLY A 234 26.50 2.37 -59.20
C GLY A 234 26.63 3.36 -58.05
N THR A 235 25.74 3.27 -57.05
CA THR A 235 25.79 4.11 -55.83
C THR A 235 26.07 3.26 -54.60
N GLY A 236 27.13 3.60 -53.87
CA GLY A 236 27.47 3.00 -52.59
C GLY A 236 26.86 3.77 -51.43
N ILE A 237 26.30 3.04 -50.46
CA ILE A 237 25.72 3.61 -49.23
C ILE A 237 26.60 3.24 -48.03
N PHE A 238 26.86 4.21 -47.18
CA PHE A 238 27.70 4.10 -45.98
C PHE A 238 26.90 4.56 -44.77
N ASN A 239 26.65 3.65 -43.83
CA ASN A 239 25.94 3.94 -42.59
C ASN A 239 26.90 3.82 -41.41
N PHE A 240 26.93 4.84 -40.54
CA PHE A 240 27.78 4.83 -39.36
C PHE A 240 27.19 5.67 -38.24
N THR A 241 27.50 5.29 -37.00
CA THR A 241 27.12 6.02 -35.80
C THR A 241 28.22 7.00 -35.42
N ILE A 242 27.89 8.22 -35.07
CA ILE A 242 28.80 9.19 -34.45
C ILE A 242 28.47 9.35 -32.97
N GLN A 243 29.46 9.77 -32.17
CA GLN A 243 29.24 10.16 -30.77
C GLN A 243 29.65 11.61 -30.55
N ALA A 244 28.80 12.39 -29.90
CA ALA A 244 29.11 13.73 -29.47
C ALA A 244 30.22 13.74 -28.41
N PRO A 245 31.19 14.66 -28.49
CA PRO A 245 32.20 14.88 -27.43
C PRO A 245 31.58 15.16 -26.06
N SER A 246 32.36 15.00 -24.98
CA SER A 246 31.92 15.36 -23.63
C SER A 246 31.83 16.87 -23.40
N GLN A 247 32.55 17.66 -24.19
CA GLN A 247 32.60 19.12 -24.06
C GLN A 247 31.50 19.77 -24.89
N VAL A 248 30.85 20.78 -24.30
CA VAL A 248 29.89 21.66 -25.00
C VAL A 248 30.65 22.49 -26.03
N GLY A 249 30.08 22.67 -27.22
CA GLY A 249 30.70 23.42 -28.31
C GLY A 249 30.34 22.89 -29.69
N THR A 250 30.84 23.53 -30.73
CA THR A 250 30.63 23.09 -32.12
C THR A 250 31.87 22.37 -32.63
N PHE A 251 31.68 21.13 -33.07
CA PHE A 251 32.73 20.26 -33.61
C PHE A 251 32.47 20.03 -35.09
N LYS A 252 33.52 20.23 -35.89
CA LYS A 252 33.50 19.93 -37.32
C LYS A 252 34.41 18.77 -37.57
N GLU A 253 33.91 17.80 -38.32
CA GLU A 253 34.67 16.67 -38.82
C GLU A 253 34.51 16.57 -40.33
N GLU A 254 35.63 16.37 -41.03
CA GLU A 254 35.62 16.11 -42.47
C GLU A 254 35.95 14.65 -42.72
N PHE A 255 35.25 14.09 -43.70
CA PHE A 255 35.40 12.71 -44.11
C PHE A 255 35.64 12.62 -45.62
N GLY A 256 36.42 11.62 -46.03
CA GLY A 256 36.69 11.30 -47.43
C GLY A 256 36.57 9.81 -47.69
N LEU A 257 36.42 9.44 -48.96
CA LEU A 257 36.51 8.04 -49.38
C LEU A 257 37.98 7.65 -49.61
N VAL A 258 38.33 6.44 -49.21
CA VAL A 258 39.63 5.82 -49.44
C VAL A 258 39.46 4.43 -50.04
N ALA A 259 40.15 4.17 -51.15
CA ALA A 259 40.39 2.82 -51.65
C ALA A 259 41.64 2.31 -50.91
N GLU A 260 41.43 1.42 -49.94
CA GLU A 260 42.48 1.01 -49.00
C GLU A 260 43.70 0.41 -49.70
N GLY A 261 44.89 0.85 -49.28
CA GLY A 261 46.16 0.46 -49.90
C GLY A 261 46.38 0.98 -51.32
N VAL A 262 45.47 1.80 -51.87
CA VAL A 262 45.57 2.33 -53.24
C VAL A 262 45.62 3.85 -53.28
N THR A 263 44.52 4.54 -52.95
CA THR A 263 44.45 6.01 -53.00
C THR A 263 43.25 6.56 -52.25
N TRP A 264 43.33 7.83 -51.86
CA TRP A 264 42.17 8.63 -51.47
C TRP A 264 41.43 9.16 -52.71
N PHE A 265 40.13 9.35 -52.58
CA PHE A 265 39.30 10.02 -53.59
C PHE A 265 39.27 11.53 -53.30
N ASP A 266 39.06 12.35 -54.33
CA ASP A 266 38.95 13.81 -54.19
C ASP A 266 37.67 14.27 -53.47
N ALA A 267 36.63 13.43 -53.43
CA ALA A 267 35.36 13.79 -52.82
C ALA A 267 35.40 13.72 -51.29
N ARG A 268 34.83 14.75 -50.66
CA ARG A 268 34.76 14.93 -49.21
C ARG A 268 33.38 15.40 -48.78
N PHE A 269 33.02 15.11 -47.54
CA PHE A 269 31.83 15.66 -46.89
C PHE A 269 32.15 16.07 -45.46
N GLY A 270 31.45 17.10 -44.97
CA GLY A 270 31.62 17.63 -43.63
C GLY A 270 30.41 17.32 -42.75
N LEU A 271 30.65 17.20 -41.45
CA LEU A 271 29.63 17.10 -40.42
C LEU A 271 29.91 18.10 -39.30
N GLU A 272 28.93 18.98 -39.03
CA GLU A 272 28.97 19.91 -37.91
C GLU A 272 28.06 19.40 -36.78
N VAL A 273 28.65 19.10 -35.62
CA VAL A 273 27.94 18.67 -34.41
C VAL A 273 28.01 19.77 -33.37
N THR A 274 26.87 20.35 -33.02
CA THR A 274 26.77 21.29 -31.89
C THR A 274 26.36 20.54 -30.64
N VAL A 275 27.27 20.46 -29.67
CA VAL A 275 27.04 19.84 -28.37
C VAL A 275 26.48 20.88 -27.40
N VAL A 276 25.28 20.63 -26.87
CA VAL A 276 24.59 21.49 -25.90
C VAL A 276 24.53 20.81 -24.52
N PRO A 277 24.43 21.58 -23.41
CA PRO A 277 24.28 20.99 -22.08
C PRO A 277 22.94 20.26 -21.93
N ALA A 278 22.96 19.16 -21.18
CA ALA A 278 21.75 18.48 -20.74
C ALA A 278 21.06 19.32 -19.66
N ILE A 279 19.81 19.72 -19.93
CA ILE A 279 18.96 20.46 -19.01
C ILE A 279 17.83 19.54 -18.57
N TYR A 280 17.80 19.25 -17.27
CA TYR A 280 16.70 18.55 -16.63
C TYR A 280 15.83 19.56 -15.88
N SER A 281 14.53 19.57 -16.17
CA SER A 281 13.58 20.48 -15.55
C SER A 281 12.20 19.85 -15.56
N ALA A 282 11.43 20.05 -14.49
CA ALA A 282 10.12 19.44 -14.29
C ALA A 282 9.07 20.49 -13.95
N LYS A 283 7.85 20.27 -14.41
CA LYS A 283 6.66 21.01 -14.00
C LYS A 283 5.65 20.07 -13.35
N TYR A 284 5.24 20.38 -12.12
CA TYR A 284 4.16 19.67 -11.43
C TYR A 284 2.84 19.81 -12.21
N ILE A 285 2.11 18.71 -12.38
CA ILE A 285 0.80 18.70 -13.04
C ILE A 285 -0.31 18.44 -12.02
N GLN A 286 -0.26 17.28 -11.35
CA GLN A 286 -1.28 16.85 -10.38
C GLN A 286 -0.77 15.69 -9.54
N GLN A 287 -1.46 15.38 -8.44
CA GLN A 287 -1.20 14.21 -7.58
C GLN A 287 -2.51 13.59 -7.09
N SER A 288 -2.42 12.40 -6.47
CA SER A 288 -3.49 11.82 -5.66
C SER A 288 -3.87 12.73 -4.49
N SER A 289 -5.01 12.49 -3.83
CA SER A 289 -5.50 13.30 -2.70
C SER A 289 -4.37 13.73 -1.75
N GLY A 290 -4.22 15.03 -1.53
CA GLY A 290 -3.16 15.59 -0.68
C GLY A 290 -3.34 15.29 0.81
N VAL A 291 -4.55 14.92 1.24
CA VAL A 291 -4.86 14.50 2.61
C VAL A 291 -5.29 13.03 2.59
N ILE A 292 -4.68 12.23 3.47
CA ILE A 292 -4.91 10.80 3.57
C ILE A 292 -5.02 10.41 5.03
N SER A 293 -5.90 9.46 5.34
CA SER A 293 -6.09 8.98 6.71
C SER A 293 -6.01 7.46 6.73
N LEU A 294 -5.10 6.95 7.55
CA LEU A 294 -4.71 5.55 7.63
C LEU A 294 -4.77 5.09 9.09
N SER A 295 -4.93 3.79 9.30
CA SER A 295 -4.67 3.17 10.60
C SER A 295 -3.19 2.73 10.66
N PRO A 296 -2.61 2.55 11.85
CA PRO A 296 -1.31 1.91 12.00
C PRO A 296 -1.15 0.66 11.13
N GLY A 297 -0.09 0.62 10.32
CA GLY A 297 0.21 -0.51 9.42
C GLY A 297 -0.54 -0.52 8.08
N ASP A 298 -1.56 0.32 7.88
CA ASP A 298 -2.29 0.41 6.61
C ASP A 298 -1.38 0.88 5.47
N GLY A 299 -1.65 0.38 4.27
CA GLY A 299 -1.01 0.81 3.03
C GLY A 299 -1.90 1.76 2.22
N SER A 300 -1.30 2.72 1.51
CA SER A 300 -2.02 3.58 0.55
C SER A 300 -1.22 3.83 -0.70
N VAL A 301 -1.85 3.72 -1.87
CA VAL A 301 -1.21 4.00 -3.16
C VAL A 301 -1.32 5.49 -3.48
N LEU A 302 -0.16 6.13 -3.63
CA LEU A 302 0.00 7.52 -4.02
C LEU A 302 0.50 7.61 -5.45
N TRP A 303 0.19 8.73 -6.10
CA TRP A 303 0.76 9.02 -7.41
C TRP A 303 0.93 10.52 -7.63
N VAL A 304 1.90 10.89 -8.46
CA VAL A 304 2.15 12.28 -8.89
C VAL A 304 2.61 12.32 -10.33
N ASP A 305 2.12 13.32 -11.07
CA ASP A 305 2.44 13.59 -12.47
C ASP A 305 3.33 14.82 -12.60
N PHE A 306 4.43 14.67 -13.35
CA PHE A 306 5.34 15.75 -13.71
C PHE A 306 5.56 15.77 -15.22
N GLN A 307 5.49 16.95 -15.82
CA GLN A 307 5.89 17.17 -17.21
C GLN A 307 7.40 17.45 -17.30
N ASN A 308 8.09 16.81 -18.23
CA ASN A 308 9.48 17.11 -18.56
C ASN A 308 9.56 18.42 -19.35
N THR A 309 10.04 19.49 -18.72
CA THR A 309 10.24 20.81 -19.35
C THR A 309 11.71 21.08 -19.68
N GLY A 310 12.59 20.08 -19.48
CA GLY A 310 13.98 20.14 -19.88
C GLY A 310 14.19 19.88 -21.38
N ASN A 311 15.45 19.84 -21.81
CA ASN A 311 15.81 19.44 -23.18
C ASN A 311 16.27 17.97 -23.27
N THR A 312 16.31 17.26 -22.15
CA THR A 312 16.85 15.90 -22.01
C THR A 312 15.75 14.92 -21.63
N THR A 313 15.68 13.79 -22.36
CA THR A 313 14.75 12.70 -22.08
C THR A 313 15.01 12.13 -20.68
N TRP A 314 13.96 11.94 -19.90
CA TRP A 314 14.04 11.25 -18.62
C TRP A 314 13.97 9.75 -18.84
N SER A 315 14.75 8.99 -18.08
CA SER A 315 14.88 7.54 -18.23
C SER A 315 14.51 6.83 -16.92
N ALA A 316 13.87 5.67 -17.02
CA ALA A 316 13.64 4.76 -15.90
C ALA A 316 14.86 3.85 -15.60
N GLU A 317 15.84 3.80 -16.50
CA GLU A 317 17.02 2.94 -16.41
C GLU A 317 18.03 3.43 -15.36
N GLU A 318 18.93 2.56 -14.89
CA GLU A 318 19.82 2.85 -13.75
C GLU A 318 20.78 4.04 -13.96
N VAL A 319 21.30 4.21 -15.18
CA VAL A 319 22.19 5.35 -15.49
C VAL A 319 21.34 6.61 -15.65
N ASN A 320 21.58 7.60 -14.80
CA ASN A 320 20.83 8.87 -14.76
C ASN A 320 19.32 8.68 -14.64
N ALA A 321 18.90 7.66 -13.86
CA ALA A 321 17.50 7.33 -13.63
C ALA A 321 16.72 8.51 -13.05
N THR A 322 15.53 8.78 -13.57
CA THR A 322 14.60 9.72 -12.95
C THR A 322 13.79 8.99 -11.88
N ARG A 323 13.94 9.43 -10.63
CA ARG A 323 13.29 8.85 -9.44
C ARG A 323 12.55 9.92 -8.64
N LEU A 324 11.68 9.47 -7.75
CA LEU A 324 11.08 10.29 -6.71
C LEU A 324 11.71 9.92 -5.37
N GLY A 325 12.35 10.90 -4.72
CA GLY A 325 13.04 10.72 -3.46
C GLY A 325 12.42 11.55 -2.34
N THR A 326 12.67 11.15 -1.09
CA THR A 326 12.28 11.91 0.11
C THR A 326 13.00 13.25 0.18
N ALA A 327 12.28 14.29 0.57
CA ALA A 327 12.76 15.68 0.59
C ALA A 327 12.58 16.35 1.96
N ARG A 328 12.96 17.64 2.07
CA ARG A 328 13.05 18.42 3.33
C ARG A 328 13.92 17.81 4.45
N THR A 329 14.61 16.73 4.12
CA THR A 329 16.02 16.45 4.36
C THR A 329 16.31 15.44 3.26
N LEU A 330 17.15 15.81 2.27
CA LEU A 330 17.36 14.94 1.11
C LEU A 330 17.89 13.58 1.57
N ASP A 331 17.41 12.51 0.92
CA ASP A 331 17.82 11.13 1.21
C ASP A 331 17.49 10.60 2.62
N ARG A 332 16.61 11.28 3.37
CA ARG A 332 16.14 10.79 4.67
C ARG A 332 15.31 9.51 4.52
N ALA A 333 15.62 8.48 5.29
CA ALA A 333 14.75 7.31 5.41
C ALA A 333 13.33 7.73 5.86
N SER A 334 12.31 7.38 5.08
CA SER A 334 10.92 7.70 5.41
C SER A 334 10.38 6.77 6.49
N GLY A 335 9.61 7.33 7.44
CA GLY A 335 8.82 6.53 8.39
C GLY A 335 7.61 5.87 7.74
N PHE A 336 7.32 6.24 6.48
CA PHE A 336 6.25 5.70 5.65
C PHE A 336 6.75 4.71 4.60
N TYR A 337 8.00 4.27 4.72
CA TYR A 337 8.62 3.30 3.82
C TYR A 337 7.77 2.02 3.73
N ASP A 338 7.42 1.66 2.50
CA ASP A 338 6.87 0.36 2.15
C ASP A 338 7.93 -0.45 1.42
N SER A 339 7.92 -1.77 1.58
CA SER A 339 8.93 -2.65 0.97
C SER A 339 8.89 -2.66 -0.57
N SER A 340 7.84 -2.13 -1.20
CA SER A 340 7.77 -1.93 -2.65
C SER A 340 8.64 -0.77 -3.17
N TRP A 341 9.17 0.08 -2.28
CA TRP A 341 10.07 1.15 -2.66
C TRP A 341 11.43 0.62 -3.12
N LEU A 342 12.12 1.38 -3.99
CA LEU A 342 13.47 1.05 -4.44
C LEU A 342 14.49 1.07 -3.29
N SER A 343 14.28 1.94 -2.31
CA SER A 343 15.04 2.01 -1.05
C SER A 343 14.23 2.79 -0.01
N THR A 344 14.72 2.94 1.22
CA THR A 344 14.04 3.70 2.30
C THR A 344 13.82 5.18 2.00
N ASN A 345 14.43 5.71 0.95
CA ASN A 345 14.37 7.11 0.52
C ASN A 345 14.11 7.29 -1.00
N ARG A 346 13.78 6.21 -1.71
CA ARG A 346 13.45 6.22 -3.15
C ARG A 346 12.19 5.43 -3.41
N THR A 347 11.13 6.11 -3.83
CA THR A 347 9.80 5.49 -3.89
C THR A 347 9.62 4.65 -5.15
N ALA A 348 9.68 5.27 -6.32
CA ALA A 348 9.34 4.63 -7.57
C ALA A 348 10.11 5.19 -8.77
N THR A 349 10.00 4.45 -9.87
CA THR A 349 10.41 4.88 -11.21
C THR A 349 9.30 5.65 -11.93
N ILE A 350 9.68 6.41 -12.97
CA ILE A 350 8.74 7.01 -13.92
C ILE A 350 8.05 5.96 -14.81
N THR A 351 6.81 6.27 -15.20
CA THR A 351 6.06 5.64 -16.31
C THR A 351 5.55 6.72 -17.26
N PRO A 352 5.73 6.60 -18.60
CA PRO A 352 6.47 5.55 -19.31
C PRO A 352 7.98 5.57 -19.00
N SER A 353 8.71 4.53 -19.41
CA SER A 353 10.14 4.35 -19.08
C SER A 353 11.08 5.37 -19.73
N GLN A 354 10.61 6.07 -20.76
CA GLN A 354 11.30 7.17 -21.42
C GLN A 354 10.31 8.32 -21.59
N VAL A 355 10.66 9.51 -21.11
CA VAL A 355 9.77 10.69 -21.16
C VAL A 355 10.52 11.83 -21.81
N LYS A 356 10.16 12.11 -23.07
CA LYS A 356 10.79 13.15 -23.90
C LYS A 356 10.41 14.55 -23.39
N PRO A 357 11.16 15.59 -23.77
CA PRO A 357 10.74 16.97 -23.56
C PRO A 357 9.30 17.22 -24.00
N GLY A 358 8.48 17.80 -23.12
CA GLY A 358 7.07 18.06 -23.31
C GLY A 358 6.12 16.95 -22.85
N GLU A 359 6.60 15.72 -22.63
CA GLU A 359 5.79 14.59 -22.17
C GLU A 359 5.65 14.55 -20.64
N THR A 360 4.64 13.83 -20.15
CA THR A 360 4.34 13.67 -18.72
C THR A 360 4.79 12.30 -18.22
N ALA A 361 5.51 12.30 -17.11
CA ALA A 361 5.85 11.13 -16.31
C ALA A 361 4.90 10.99 -15.13
N ARG A 362 4.52 9.76 -14.80
CA ARG A 362 3.86 9.40 -13.53
C ARG A 362 4.81 8.64 -12.62
N PHE A 363 4.81 9.01 -11.35
CA PHE A 363 5.33 8.18 -10.26
C PHE A 363 4.14 7.60 -9.50
N THR A 364 4.11 6.28 -9.32
CA THR A 364 3.11 5.58 -8.50
C THR A 364 3.83 4.76 -7.45
N PHE A 365 3.47 4.91 -6.18
CA PHE A 365 4.15 4.24 -5.07
C PHE A 365 3.20 4.02 -3.89
N THR A 366 3.46 3.00 -3.07
CA THR A 366 2.67 2.71 -1.88
C THR A 366 3.37 3.29 -0.65
N ILE A 367 2.66 3.97 0.24
CA ILE A 367 3.15 4.28 1.59
C ILE A 367 2.60 3.27 2.59
N LYS A 368 3.33 3.01 3.67
CA LYS A 368 2.85 2.24 4.82
C LYS A 368 2.81 3.11 6.07
N ALA A 369 1.66 3.18 6.73
CA ALA A 369 1.53 3.97 7.96
C ALA A 369 2.40 3.39 9.10
N PRO A 370 3.15 4.22 9.84
CA PRO A 370 3.87 3.79 11.03
C PRO A 370 2.92 3.37 12.16
N ASP A 371 3.45 2.67 13.17
CA ASP A 371 2.67 2.30 14.35
C ASP A 371 2.27 3.50 15.22
N ARG A 372 3.01 4.60 15.08
CA ARG A 372 2.78 5.82 15.86
C ARG A 372 1.64 6.63 15.25
N ILE A 373 0.57 6.78 16.01
CA ILE A 373 -0.55 7.70 15.75
C ILE A 373 -0.02 9.14 15.65
N GLY A 374 -0.56 9.91 14.72
CA GLY A 374 -0.23 11.32 14.58
C GLY A 374 -0.57 11.91 13.23
N GLN A 375 -0.38 13.23 13.12
CA GLN A 375 -0.42 13.93 11.86
C GLN A 375 0.99 14.14 11.34
N TYR A 376 1.20 13.78 10.09
CA TYR A 376 2.50 13.81 9.43
C TYR A 376 2.39 14.56 8.12
N ARG A 377 3.51 15.13 7.71
CA ARG A 377 3.68 15.62 6.36
C ARG A 377 4.92 15.00 5.77
N GLU A 378 4.74 14.19 4.74
CA GLU A 378 5.84 13.54 4.04
C GLU A 378 6.13 14.25 2.72
N TYR A 379 7.40 14.59 2.51
CA TYR A 379 7.84 15.45 1.42
C TYR A 379 8.64 14.66 0.39
N PHE A 380 8.41 14.97 -0.88
CA PHE A 380 9.10 14.30 -1.98
C PHE A 380 9.61 15.30 -3.01
N ARG A 381 10.64 14.88 -3.77
CA ARG A 381 11.24 15.69 -4.82
C ARG A 381 11.80 14.79 -5.92
N VAL A 382 11.74 15.25 -7.17
CA VAL A 382 12.27 14.50 -8.31
C VAL A 382 13.79 14.62 -8.32
N VAL A 383 14.47 13.51 -8.57
CA VAL A 383 15.93 13.41 -8.68
C VAL A 383 16.31 12.69 -9.97
N ILE A 384 17.38 13.17 -10.60
CA ILE A 384 18.08 12.47 -11.67
C ILE A 384 19.31 11.85 -11.01
N GLU A 385 19.31 10.53 -10.86
CA GLU A 385 20.35 9.77 -10.15
C GLU A 385 21.74 10.10 -10.69
N GLY A 386 22.71 10.36 -9.81
CA GLY A 386 24.07 10.72 -10.20
C GLY A 386 24.25 12.10 -10.86
N VAL A 387 23.16 12.86 -11.10
CA VAL A 387 23.22 14.19 -11.73
C VAL A 387 22.81 15.30 -10.76
N SER A 388 21.52 15.40 -10.42
CA SER A 388 21.02 16.47 -9.54
C SER A 388 19.56 16.27 -9.13
N TRP A 389 19.16 16.94 -8.05
CA TRP A 389 17.75 17.12 -7.68
C TRP A 389 17.12 18.23 -8.51
N LEU A 390 15.96 17.97 -9.12
CA LEU A 390 15.21 18.98 -9.88
C LEU A 390 14.63 20.05 -8.96
N PRO A 391 14.26 21.27 -9.40
CA PRO A 391 13.74 22.31 -8.52
C PRO A 391 12.65 21.83 -7.55
N ASP A 392 12.72 22.28 -6.29
CA ASP A 392 11.74 21.88 -5.27
C ASP A 392 10.42 22.62 -5.49
N VAL A 393 9.36 21.87 -5.82
CA VAL A 393 8.00 22.38 -6.00
C VAL A 393 7.19 22.35 -4.70
N GLY A 394 7.78 21.86 -3.60
CA GLY A 394 7.10 21.70 -2.32
C GLY A 394 6.08 20.56 -2.33
N LEU A 395 6.36 19.46 -3.02
CA LEU A 395 5.48 18.29 -3.09
C LEU A 395 5.39 17.58 -1.73
N TYR A 396 4.16 17.40 -1.22
CA TYR A 396 3.90 16.64 0.00
C TYR A 396 2.51 15.98 0.02
N TRP A 397 2.35 15.07 0.99
CA TRP A 397 1.07 14.57 1.46
C TRP A 397 0.92 14.82 2.96
N ASP A 398 -0.25 15.33 3.37
CA ASP A 398 -0.70 15.37 4.77
C ASP A 398 -1.31 14.00 5.11
N ILE A 399 -0.66 13.26 6.01
CA ILE A 399 -1.00 11.88 6.36
C ILE A 399 -1.41 11.84 7.83
N HIS A 400 -2.65 11.46 8.09
CA HIS A 400 -3.16 11.21 9.43
C HIS A 400 -3.10 9.70 9.70
N VAL A 401 -2.36 9.31 10.73
CA VAL A 401 -2.36 7.94 11.24
C VAL A 401 -3.21 7.94 12.49
N ASP A 402 -4.37 7.29 12.42
CA ASP A 402 -5.42 7.34 13.42
C ASP A 402 -5.68 5.95 14.03
N GLU A 403 -5.89 5.89 15.34
CA GLU A 403 -6.49 4.71 15.95
C GLU A 403 -8.02 4.83 15.94
N GLU A 404 -8.69 3.77 15.51
CA GLU A 404 -10.14 3.65 15.64
C GLU A 404 -10.51 2.84 16.88
N LEU A 405 -11.47 3.38 17.63
CA LEU A 405 -11.95 2.74 18.85
C LEU A 405 -12.67 1.42 18.54
N VAL A 406 -12.20 0.35 19.16
CA VAL A 406 -12.84 -0.98 19.15
C VAL A 406 -13.32 -1.30 20.56
N ILE A 407 -14.62 -1.56 20.69
CA ILE A 407 -15.27 -1.91 21.97
C ILE A 407 -15.70 -3.37 21.88
N ALA A 408 -15.15 -4.21 22.75
CA ALA A 408 -15.35 -5.66 22.66
C ALA A 408 -16.67 -6.08 23.30
N SER A 409 -17.01 -5.52 24.47
CA SER A 409 -18.19 -5.89 25.26
C SER A 409 -18.97 -4.64 25.68
N PRO A 410 -19.57 -3.92 24.72
CA PRO A 410 -20.21 -2.64 24.98
C PRO A 410 -21.42 -2.76 25.88
N ILE A 411 -21.66 -1.70 26.66
CA ILE A 411 -23.00 -1.33 27.09
C ILE A 411 -23.56 -0.26 26.13
N ARG A 412 -24.85 -0.36 25.81
CA ARG A 412 -25.57 0.58 24.95
C ARG A 412 -26.60 1.33 25.77
N VAL A 413 -26.45 2.65 25.80
CA VAL A 413 -27.34 3.56 26.53
C VAL A 413 -28.13 4.36 25.51
N GLY A 414 -29.46 4.26 25.54
CA GLY A 414 -30.33 5.09 24.73
C GLY A 414 -30.42 6.48 25.34
N ILE A 415 -29.89 7.48 24.64
CA ILE A 415 -29.80 8.86 25.12
C ILE A 415 -31.10 9.62 24.85
N THR A 416 -31.53 9.63 23.59
CA THR A 416 -32.80 10.25 23.21
C THR A 416 -33.31 9.68 21.90
N SER A 417 -34.62 9.75 21.72
CA SER A 417 -35.26 9.47 20.44
C SER A 417 -35.80 10.75 19.85
N THR A 418 -35.55 11.01 18.57
CA THR A 418 -35.83 12.29 17.93
C THR A 418 -36.35 12.11 16.50
N THR A 419 -37.13 13.09 16.04
CA THR A 419 -37.47 13.28 14.62
C THR A 419 -36.71 14.45 13.97
N SER A 420 -36.00 15.24 14.77
CA SER A 420 -35.16 16.36 14.34
C SER A 420 -33.83 15.86 13.76
N SER A 421 -33.07 16.77 13.16
CA SER A 421 -31.68 16.48 12.78
C SER A 421 -30.79 16.29 14.01
N ILE A 422 -29.85 15.36 13.93
CA ILE A 422 -28.84 15.10 14.98
C ILE A 422 -27.52 15.68 14.51
N THR A 423 -26.97 16.67 15.22
CA THR A 423 -25.64 17.21 14.89
C THR A 423 -24.60 16.59 15.78
N VAL A 424 -23.55 16.03 15.18
CA VAL A 424 -22.38 15.51 15.91
C VAL A 424 -21.16 16.35 15.63
N GLN A 425 -20.31 16.54 16.63
CA GLN A 425 -19.08 17.33 16.54
C GLN A 425 -17.90 16.63 17.21
N GLY A 426 -16.72 16.72 16.58
CA GLY A 426 -15.48 16.12 17.07
C GLY A 426 -14.60 15.54 15.95
N ASN A 427 -13.51 14.88 16.34
CA ASN A 427 -12.69 14.08 15.43
C ASN A 427 -13.30 12.69 15.33
N MET A 428 -13.84 12.32 14.17
CA MET A 428 -14.68 11.13 14.04
C MET A 428 -14.55 10.44 12.68
N ALA A 429 -14.74 9.12 12.71
CA ALA A 429 -15.03 8.30 11.54
C ALA A 429 -16.51 7.90 11.58
N ILE A 430 -17.27 8.35 10.59
CA ILE A 430 -18.65 7.94 10.36
C ILE A 430 -18.61 6.67 9.50
N ARG A 431 -19.24 5.61 9.99
CA ARG A 431 -19.26 4.28 9.39
C ARG A 431 -20.69 3.75 9.27
N ARG A 432 -20.89 2.86 8.31
CA ARG A 432 -22.10 2.03 8.23
C ARG A 432 -22.12 1.03 9.39
N GLY A 433 -23.30 0.75 9.90
CA GLY A 433 -23.49 -0.04 11.09
C GLY A 433 -23.24 -1.54 10.93
N SER A 434 -23.73 -2.12 9.84
CA SER A 434 -23.72 -3.57 9.56
C SER A 434 -22.34 -4.08 9.17
N ASP A 435 -21.64 -3.40 8.26
CA ASP A 435 -20.35 -3.82 7.70
C ASP A 435 -19.16 -2.99 8.23
N LYS A 436 -19.42 -1.96 9.04
CA LYS A 436 -18.41 -0.99 9.52
C LYS A 436 -17.69 -0.27 8.37
N GLY A 437 -18.23 -0.25 7.16
CA GLY A 437 -17.63 0.43 6.01
C GLY A 437 -17.53 1.94 6.22
N LEU A 438 -16.40 2.53 5.84
CA LEU A 438 -16.18 3.98 6.01
C LEU A 438 -17.15 4.78 5.13
N VAL A 439 -17.83 5.75 5.73
CA VAL A 439 -18.61 6.76 5.02
C VAL A 439 -17.79 8.04 4.91
N ARG A 440 -17.27 8.54 6.04
CA ARG A 440 -16.50 9.80 6.09
C ARG A 440 -15.61 9.88 7.32
N LYS A 441 -14.44 10.52 7.20
CA LYS A 441 -13.67 11.04 8.35
C LYS A 441 -13.85 12.55 8.45
N VAL A 442 -13.92 13.06 9.68
CA VAL A 442 -14.09 14.47 10.02
C VAL A 442 -13.08 14.84 11.11
N TYR A 443 -12.41 15.98 10.96
CA TYR A 443 -11.47 16.50 11.96
C TYR A 443 -11.87 17.91 12.35
N GLY A 444 -12.20 18.13 13.63
CA GLY A 444 -12.53 19.44 14.21
C GLY A 444 -13.83 20.09 13.70
N GLY A 445 -14.65 19.36 12.94
CA GLY A 445 -15.89 19.85 12.34
C GLY A 445 -17.15 19.23 12.94
N SER A 446 -18.30 19.68 12.46
CA SER A 446 -19.61 19.09 12.77
C SER A 446 -20.27 18.50 11.52
N VAL A 447 -21.08 17.46 11.72
CA VAL A 447 -21.91 16.84 10.69
C VAL A 447 -23.32 16.69 11.24
N SER A 448 -24.31 17.17 10.49
CA SER A 448 -25.71 16.96 10.81
C SER A 448 -26.23 15.72 10.07
N VAL A 449 -26.97 14.89 10.78
CA VAL A 449 -27.60 13.66 10.30
C VAL A 449 -29.11 13.90 10.26
N THR A 450 -29.70 13.80 9.08
CA THR A 450 -31.15 13.87 8.89
C THR A 450 -31.69 12.49 8.56
N ALA A 451 -32.66 12.01 9.32
CA ALA A 451 -33.30 10.73 9.05
C ALA A 451 -34.21 10.82 7.82
N LEU A 452 -34.14 9.81 6.95
CA LEU A 452 -35.01 9.64 5.78
C LEU A 452 -36.00 8.50 6.01
N ASN A 453 -36.98 8.34 5.11
CA ASN A 453 -37.88 7.17 5.11
C ASN A 453 -37.08 5.85 5.10
N SER A 454 -35.96 5.82 4.37
CA SER A 454 -35.03 4.70 4.34
C SER A 454 -33.60 5.23 4.45
N GLY A 455 -33.00 5.11 5.64
CA GLY A 455 -31.63 5.57 5.91
C GLY A 455 -31.52 6.99 6.45
N TYR A 456 -30.36 7.60 6.19
CA TYR A 456 -29.94 8.88 6.73
C TYR A 456 -29.18 9.67 5.65
N ARG A 457 -29.26 11.00 5.71
CA ARG A 457 -28.45 11.92 4.91
C ARG A 457 -27.53 12.71 5.83
N LEU A 458 -26.26 12.82 5.46
CA LEU A 458 -25.29 13.69 6.12
C LEU A 458 -25.33 15.10 5.50
N SER A 459 -25.04 16.15 6.28
CA SER A 459 -24.90 17.53 5.79
C SER A 459 -23.79 17.69 4.76
N THR A 460 -22.87 16.73 4.68
CA THR A 460 -21.79 16.64 3.67
C THR A 460 -22.23 16.02 2.34
N GLY A 461 -23.49 15.58 2.23
CA GLY A 461 -24.13 15.15 0.98
C GLY A 461 -24.31 13.63 0.81
N GLU A 462 -23.68 12.80 1.65
CA GLU A 462 -23.80 11.34 1.58
C GLU A 462 -25.16 10.86 2.07
N GLU A 463 -25.71 9.84 1.40
CA GLU A 463 -26.88 9.09 1.85
C GLU A 463 -26.50 7.65 2.21
N VAL A 464 -26.94 7.21 3.38
CA VAL A 464 -26.59 5.91 3.95
C VAL A 464 -27.87 5.18 4.35
N LYS A 465 -28.13 4.03 3.72
CA LYS A 465 -29.34 3.21 3.99
C LYS A 465 -29.30 2.49 5.35
N ASP A 466 -28.11 2.26 5.86
CA ASP A 466 -27.85 1.55 7.11
C ASP A 466 -27.78 2.52 8.30
N TYR A 467 -27.82 2.01 9.54
CA TYR A 467 -27.57 2.83 10.73
C TYR A 467 -26.13 3.34 10.75
N LEU A 468 -25.91 4.47 11.41
CA LEU A 468 -24.61 5.12 11.46
C LEU A 468 -23.90 4.79 12.77
N ARG A 469 -22.60 4.52 12.68
CA ARG A 469 -21.66 4.44 13.81
C ARG A 469 -20.71 5.62 13.70
N ILE A 470 -20.70 6.47 14.71
CA ILE A 470 -19.84 7.66 14.78
C ILE A 470 -18.76 7.34 15.79
N VAL A 471 -17.60 6.94 15.26
CA VAL A 471 -16.47 6.42 16.03
C VAL A 471 -15.51 7.58 16.29
N PRO A 472 -15.20 7.93 17.53
CA PRO A 472 -14.19 8.94 17.81
C PRO A 472 -12.82 8.45 17.35
N ILE A 473 -12.05 9.35 16.77
CA ILE A 473 -10.66 9.11 16.35
C ILE A 473 -9.74 9.35 17.55
N ASN A 474 -8.73 8.49 17.73
CA ASN A 474 -7.71 8.59 18.79
C ASN A 474 -8.30 8.65 20.20
N GLN A 475 -9.32 7.82 20.46
CA GLN A 475 -10.03 7.74 21.74
C GLN A 475 -10.62 9.08 22.23
N GLY A 476 -10.94 9.97 21.29
CA GLY A 476 -11.62 11.24 21.58
C GLY A 476 -13.07 11.08 22.05
N VAL A 477 -13.76 12.21 22.14
CA VAL A 477 -15.18 12.30 22.52
C VAL A 477 -15.99 12.94 21.40
N ILE A 478 -17.30 12.68 21.40
CA ILE A 478 -18.24 13.21 20.41
C ILE A 478 -19.31 14.02 21.14
N SER A 479 -19.46 15.28 20.75
CA SER A 479 -20.58 16.12 21.19
C SER A 479 -21.79 15.88 20.28
N VAL A 480 -22.99 15.83 20.85
CA VAL A 480 -24.24 15.52 20.15
C VAL A 480 -25.31 16.53 20.50
N SER A 481 -25.83 17.24 19.51
CA SER A 481 -26.90 18.22 19.67
C SER A 481 -28.16 17.79 18.92
N THR A 482 -29.24 17.54 19.66
CA THR A 482 -30.61 17.29 19.16
C THR A 482 -31.64 17.47 20.29
N ASP A 483 -32.94 17.44 19.99
CA ASP A 483 -33.97 17.52 21.03
C ASP A 483 -33.93 16.31 21.98
N GLY A 484 -34.11 16.60 23.27
CA GLY A 484 -33.98 15.61 24.34
C GLY A 484 -32.55 15.40 24.84
N VAL A 485 -31.51 15.90 24.16
CA VAL A 485 -30.17 16.00 24.75
C VAL A 485 -30.07 17.30 25.55
N GLY A 486 -29.70 17.19 26.83
CA GLY A 486 -29.56 18.32 27.74
C GLY A 486 -28.22 19.05 27.62
N SER A 487 -27.80 19.71 28.70
CA SER A 487 -26.51 20.44 28.76
C SER A 487 -25.27 19.55 28.86
N TYR A 488 -25.45 18.25 29.11
CA TYR A 488 -24.39 17.26 29.07
C TYR A 488 -24.53 16.50 27.76
N ASP A 489 -23.74 16.90 26.76
CA ASP A 489 -23.96 16.55 25.36
C ASP A 489 -22.76 15.83 24.75
N THR A 490 -21.69 15.65 25.51
CA THR A 490 -20.45 15.03 25.05
C THR A 490 -20.29 13.62 25.62
N PHE A 491 -19.93 12.67 24.75
CA PHE A 491 -19.90 11.24 25.07
C PHE A 491 -18.57 10.59 24.69
N ARG A 492 -18.08 9.70 25.56
CA ARG A 492 -17.05 8.70 25.23
C ARG A 492 -17.65 7.59 24.37
N GLY A 493 -16.80 6.78 23.76
CA GLY A 493 -17.26 5.63 23.00
C GLY A 493 -17.85 6.01 21.65
N ILE A 494 -18.64 5.10 21.09
CA ILE A 494 -19.26 5.25 19.78
C ILE A 494 -20.67 5.83 19.97
N VAL A 495 -21.02 6.85 19.19
CA VAL A 495 -22.41 7.31 19.08
C VAL A 495 -23.04 6.61 17.88
N GLU A 496 -24.16 5.92 18.09
CA GLU A 496 -24.94 5.31 17.03
C GLU A 496 -26.19 6.14 16.75
N VAL A 497 -26.51 6.33 15.46
CA VAL A 497 -27.80 6.88 15.02
C VAL A 497 -28.57 5.77 14.34
N ARG A 498 -29.65 5.31 14.98
CA ARG A 498 -30.34 4.10 14.56
C ARG A 498 -31.84 4.17 14.79
N ARG A 499 -32.60 3.81 13.76
CA ARG A 499 -34.04 3.57 13.83
C ARG A 499 -34.31 2.24 14.50
N SER A 500 -35.15 2.27 15.52
CA SER A 500 -35.66 1.08 16.18
C SER A 500 -36.74 0.42 15.32
N SER A 501 -36.72 -0.90 15.21
CA SER A 501 -37.84 -1.67 14.65
C SER A 501 -38.99 -1.88 15.64
N LEU A 502 -38.74 -1.70 16.93
CA LEU A 502 -39.72 -1.85 18.00
C LEU A 502 -40.56 -0.58 18.17
N SER A 503 -39.89 0.57 18.37
CA SER A 503 -40.55 1.86 18.59
C SER A 503 -40.76 2.67 17.32
N ASN A 504 -40.12 2.29 16.20
CA ASN A 504 -40.04 3.07 14.94
C ASN A 504 -39.38 4.46 15.07
N ASN A 505 -38.88 4.81 16.26
CA ASN A 505 -38.19 6.07 16.51
C ASN A 505 -36.73 5.98 16.06
N VAL A 506 -36.13 7.12 15.71
CA VAL A 506 -34.68 7.26 15.52
C VAL A 506 -34.05 7.61 16.85
N TRP A 507 -33.12 6.78 17.30
CA TRP A 507 -32.43 6.93 18.57
C TRP A 507 -30.98 7.36 18.37
N VAL A 508 -30.52 8.24 19.26
CA VAL A 508 -29.12 8.43 19.61
C VAL A 508 -28.77 7.41 20.69
N VAL A 509 -27.82 6.53 20.41
CA VAL A 509 -27.37 5.49 21.35
C VAL A 509 -25.89 5.66 21.62
N ASN A 510 -25.51 5.80 22.89
CA ASN A 510 -24.12 5.81 23.29
C ASN A 510 -23.65 4.38 23.60
N THR A 511 -22.63 3.93 22.88
CA THR A 511 -22.05 2.58 22.97
C THR A 511 -20.62 2.69 23.48
N LEU A 512 -20.35 2.17 24.68
CA LEU A 512 -19.07 2.34 25.38
C LEU A 512 -18.73 1.13 26.25
N GLU A 513 -17.48 1.06 26.71
CA GLU A 513 -17.09 0.06 27.71
C GLU A 513 -17.78 0.35 29.05
N LEU A 514 -18.11 -0.71 29.81
CA LEU A 514 -18.87 -0.59 31.05
C LEU A 514 -18.20 0.37 32.05
N GLU A 515 -16.88 0.32 32.19
CA GLU A 515 -16.16 1.18 33.15
C GLU A 515 -16.15 2.66 32.74
N ASP A 516 -16.25 2.98 31.45
CA ASP A 516 -16.38 4.37 31.01
C ASP A 516 -17.83 4.88 31.19
N TYR A 517 -18.82 4.01 31.05
CA TYR A 517 -20.21 4.33 31.39
C TYR A 517 -20.36 4.75 32.86
N LEU A 518 -19.71 4.04 33.78
CA LEU A 518 -19.78 4.34 35.22
C LEU A 518 -19.30 5.76 35.56
N LYS A 519 -18.38 6.32 34.77
CA LYS A 519 -17.83 7.67 35.02
C LYS A 519 -18.83 8.78 34.75
N GLY A 520 -19.83 8.52 33.90
CA GLY A 520 -20.90 9.46 33.59
C GLY A 520 -22.17 9.29 34.44
N ILE A 521 -22.16 8.40 35.44
CA ILE A 521 -23.32 8.17 36.33
C ILE A 521 -23.53 9.36 37.27
N ALA A 522 -24.77 9.84 37.35
CA ALA A 522 -25.17 11.04 38.10
C ALA A 522 -26.21 10.76 39.19
N GLU A 523 -26.05 9.66 39.92
CA GLU A 523 -27.02 9.19 40.92
C GLU A 523 -26.86 9.84 42.31
N VAL A 524 -25.62 10.18 42.69
CA VAL A 524 -25.31 10.75 44.00
C VAL A 524 -24.35 11.94 43.86
N PRO A 525 -24.39 12.93 44.77
CA PRO A 525 -23.48 14.06 44.72
C PRO A 525 -21.99 13.68 44.85
N ASP A 526 -21.15 14.38 44.10
CA ASP A 526 -19.69 14.23 44.12
C ASP A 526 -19.04 14.67 45.45
N SER A 527 -19.76 15.44 46.27
CA SER A 527 -19.30 15.86 47.60
C SER A 527 -19.58 14.84 48.72
N TRP A 528 -20.24 13.73 48.42
CA TRP A 528 -20.56 12.71 49.41
C TRP A 528 -19.33 11.90 49.85
N PRO A 529 -19.36 11.25 51.02
CA PRO A 529 -18.26 10.43 51.51
C PRO A 529 -17.86 9.33 50.51
N VAL A 530 -16.56 9.11 50.33
CA VAL A 530 -16.01 8.20 49.32
C VAL A 530 -16.55 6.77 49.41
N GLU A 531 -16.78 6.23 50.61
CA GLU A 531 -17.31 4.87 50.77
C GLU A 531 -18.78 4.75 50.30
N SER A 532 -19.56 5.82 50.43
CA SER A 532 -20.92 5.87 49.88
C SER A 532 -20.92 5.97 48.35
N GLN A 533 -19.96 6.71 47.78
CA GLN A 533 -19.77 6.80 46.34
C GLN A 533 -19.32 5.45 45.77
N ARG A 534 -18.38 4.76 46.43
CA ARG A 534 -17.94 3.40 46.07
C ARG A 534 -19.10 2.41 46.12
N ALA A 535 -19.94 2.46 47.17
CA ALA A 535 -21.13 1.64 47.26
C ALA A 535 -22.09 1.89 46.08
N GLN A 536 -22.35 3.16 45.77
CA GLN A 536 -23.20 3.54 44.64
C GLN A 536 -22.61 3.05 43.30
N MET A 537 -21.30 3.20 43.06
CA MET A 537 -20.67 2.78 41.80
C MET A 537 -20.70 1.26 41.62
N VAL A 538 -20.52 0.49 42.69
CA VAL A 538 -20.64 -0.98 42.64
C VAL A 538 -22.09 -1.41 42.41
N ALA A 539 -23.06 -0.77 43.04
CA ALA A 539 -24.49 -1.03 42.79
C ALA A 539 -24.86 -0.69 41.33
N ALA A 540 -24.47 0.49 40.84
CA ALA A 540 -24.68 0.93 39.46
C ALA A 540 -24.04 -0.02 38.44
N ARG A 541 -22.78 -0.43 38.66
CA ARG A 541 -22.07 -1.37 37.78
C ARG A 541 -22.79 -2.72 37.74
N THR A 542 -23.27 -3.18 38.88
CA THR A 542 -24.01 -4.45 38.98
C THR A 542 -25.33 -4.37 38.23
N PHE A 543 -26.09 -3.28 38.41
CA PHE A 543 -27.33 -3.04 37.69
C PHE A 543 -27.10 -3.02 36.17
N ALA A 544 -26.11 -2.27 35.72
CA ALA A 544 -25.73 -2.17 34.32
C ALA A 544 -25.26 -3.50 33.70
N ALA A 545 -24.43 -4.25 34.42
CA ALA A 545 -24.03 -5.59 34.01
C ALA A 545 -25.23 -6.54 33.92
N LYS A 546 -26.18 -6.46 34.86
CA LYS A 546 -27.40 -7.27 34.85
C LYS A 546 -28.29 -6.92 33.65
N LYS A 547 -28.47 -5.64 33.35
CA LYS A 547 -29.25 -5.16 32.20
C LYS A 547 -28.65 -5.61 30.87
N ARG A 548 -27.32 -5.55 30.73
CA ARG A 548 -26.61 -6.03 29.53
C ARG A 548 -26.84 -7.52 29.26
N LEU A 549 -27.05 -8.33 30.30
CA LEU A 549 -27.35 -9.78 30.18
C LEU A 549 -28.84 -10.08 29.98
N ALA A 550 -29.71 -9.11 30.20
CA ALA A 550 -31.15 -9.23 30.01
C ALA A 550 -31.55 -8.93 28.56
N PRO A 551 -32.78 -9.30 28.13
CA PRO A 551 -33.33 -8.77 26.89
C PRO A 551 -33.27 -7.24 26.88
N ARG A 552 -32.84 -6.68 25.75
CA ARG A 552 -32.73 -5.23 25.59
C ARG A 552 -34.08 -4.54 25.72
N ALA A 553 -34.06 -3.32 26.25
CA ALA A 553 -35.23 -2.46 26.31
C ALA A 553 -35.71 -2.08 24.88
N ASP A 554 -34.76 -1.80 23.99
CA ASP A 554 -35.00 -1.55 22.56
C ASP A 554 -33.74 -1.97 21.77
N ILE A 555 -33.20 -1.11 20.91
CA ILE A 555 -31.91 -1.30 20.24
C ILE A 555 -30.70 -1.06 21.17
N PHE A 556 -30.95 -0.66 22.42
CA PHE A 556 -29.99 -0.39 23.48
C PHE A 556 -30.33 -1.19 24.76
N ASP A 557 -29.36 -1.31 25.67
CA ASP A 557 -29.45 -2.15 26.86
C ASP A 557 -30.17 -1.43 28.02
N MET A 558 -30.09 -0.09 28.09
CA MET A 558 -30.68 0.74 29.14
C MET A 558 -30.96 2.18 28.71
N TYR A 559 -31.89 2.84 29.41
CA TYR A 559 -32.13 4.28 29.32
C TYR A 559 -31.11 5.08 30.16
N ASP A 560 -30.89 6.34 29.80
CA ASP A 560 -30.00 7.27 30.49
C ASP A 560 -30.68 8.08 31.62
N ASP A 561 -31.93 7.76 31.96
CA ASP A 561 -32.74 8.47 32.95
C ASP A 561 -33.25 7.55 34.07
N THR A 562 -34.15 8.08 34.91
CA THR A 562 -34.69 7.41 36.11
C THR A 562 -35.48 6.13 35.82
N ARG A 563 -35.76 5.78 34.56
CA ARG A 563 -36.31 4.46 34.21
C ARG A 563 -35.30 3.35 34.48
N ASP A 564 -34.01 3.66 34.35
CA ASP A 564 -32.90 2.77 34.64
C ASP A 564 -31.90 3.44 35.60
N GLN A 565 -31.00 4.27 35.08
CA GLN A 565 -30.03 5.02 35.86
C GLN A 565 -29.68 6.34 35.16
N VAL A 566 -29.50 7.41 35.93
CA VAL A 566 -29.15 8.73 35.38
C VAL A 566 -27.72 8.74 34.86
N TYR A 567 -27.56 8.95 33.55
CA TYR A 567 -26.27 8.99 32.85
C TYR A 567 -26.13 10.28 32.04
N TYR A 568 -25.07 11.04 32.33
CA TYR A 568 -24.79 12.33 31.69
C TYR A 568 -23.49 12.35 30.87
N GLY A 569 -22.85 11.19 30.66
CA GLY A 569 -21.69 11.11 29.78
C GLY A 569 -20.44 11.86 30.27
N TYR A 570 -19.63 12.30 29.31
CA TYR A 570 -18.26 12.73 29.53
C TYR A 570 -18.15 14.09 30.23
N ASP A 571 -19.07 15.01 29.94
CA ASP A 571 -19.06 16.33 30.59
C ASP A 571 -19.25 16.21 32.10
N TYR A 572 -20.09 15.27 32.54
CA TYR A 572 -20.30 14.99 33.96
C TYR A 572 -19.10 14.28 34.59
N GLU A 573 -18.46 13.34 33.88
CA GLU A 573 -17.19 12.72 34.29
C GLU A 573 -16.14 13.79 34.62
N VAL A 574 -15.94 14.76 33.73
CA VAL A 574 -14.95 15.84 33.92
C VAL A 574 -15.31 16.72 35.12
N GLN A 575 -16.60 16.98 35.34
CA GLN A 575 -17.08 17.86 36.40
C GLN A 575 -17.14 17.20 37.79
N LYS A 576 -17.12 15.86 37.88
CA LYS A 576 -17.32 15.08 39.11
C LYS A 576 -16.19 14.07 39.34
N PRO A 577 -14.96 14.55 39.63
CA PRO A 577 -13.78 13.68 39.69
C PRO A 577 -13.78 12.69 40.86
N ASN A 578 -14.52 12.94 41.96
CA ASN A 578 -14.56 12.00 43.09
C ASN A 578 -15.43 10.77 42.75
N LEU A 579 -16.52 10.94 42.02
CA LEU A 579 -17.31 9.83 41.49
C LEU A 579 -16.49 8.97 40.52
N VAL A 580 -15.71 9.61 39.65
CA VAL A 580 -14.76 8.91 38.75
C VAL A 580 -13.73 8.12 39.54
N ALA A 581 -13.13 8.72 40.57
CA ALA A 581 -12.18 8.04 41.45
C ALA A 581 -12.83 6.86 42.20
N ALA A 582 -14.09 6.97 42.63
CA ALA A 582 -14.83 5.88 43.25
C ALA A 582 -15.15 4.74 42.26
N ALA A 583 -15.50 5.08 41.02
CA ALA A 583 -15.72 4.10 39.95
C ALA A 583 -14.44 3.30 39.66
N GLU A 584 -13.31 3.98 39.47
CA GLU A 584 -12.01 3.33 39.20
C GLU A 584 -11.48 2.56 40.42
N ALA A 585 -11.64 3.07 41.63
CA ALA A 585 -11.25 2.36 42.85
C ALA A 585 -12.04 1.06 43.08
N THR A 586 -13.20 0.92 42.43
CA THR A 586 -14.06 -0.28 42.50
C THR A 586 -14.16 -1.00 41.17
N ARG A 587 -13.24 -0.71 40.23
CA ARG A 587 -13.25 -1.25 38.86
C ARG A 587 -13.44 -2.76 38.86
N GLY A 588 -14.41 -3.23 38.07
CA GLY A 588 -14.74 -4.64 37.93
C GLY A 588 -15.45 -5.29 39.13
N LEU A 589 -15.64 -4.61 40.26
CA LEU A 589 -16.38 -5.18 41.39
C LEU A 589 -17.90 -5.04 41.20
N VAL A 590 -18.61 -6.15 41.40
CA VAL A 590 -20.07 -6.24 41.37
C VAL A 590 -20.62 -7.02 42.57
N ILE A 591 -21.91 -6.89 42.80
CA ILE A 591 -22.66 -7.59 43.84
C ILE A 591 -23.23 -8.87 43.23
N LYS A 592 -22.83 -10.02 43.79
CA LYS A 592 -23.23 -11.35 43.31
C LYS A 592 -24.08 -12.10 44.33
N TYR A 593 -25.05 -12.85 43.82
CA TYR A 593 -25.77 -13.88 44.57
C TYR A 593 -25.84 -15.13 43.69
N GLY A 594 -25.44 -16.29 44.22
CA GLY A 594 -25.33 -17.51 43.41
C GLY A 594 -24.35 -17.39 42.23
N GLY A 595 -23.28 -16.59 42.37
CA GLY A 595 -22.27 -16.38 41.33
C GLY A 595 -22.67 -15.43 40.20
N GLN A 596 -23.90 -14.92 40.19
CA GLN A 596 -24.42 -14.03 39.14
C GLN A 596 -24.62 -12.60 39.67
N PRO A 597 -24.44 -11.55 38.83
CA PRO A 597 -24.83 -10.20 39.18
C PRO A 597 -26.30 -10.13 39.60
N ILE A 598 -26.57 -9.42 40.69
CA ILE A 598 -27.92 -9.22 41.22
C ILE A 598 -28.69 -8.11 40.48
N SER A 599 -30.00 -8.03 40.69
CA SER A 599 -30.76 -6.80 40.40
C SER A 599 -30.50 -5.77 41.52
N ALA A 600 -29.43 -4.99 41.38
CA ALA A 600 -28.98 -4.03 42.39
C ALA A 600 -29.81 -2.74 42.38
N TYR A 601 -31.06 -2.81 42.81
CA TYR A 601 -31.92 -1.62 42.95
C TYR A 601 -31.42 -0.70 44.06
N PHE A 602 -31.54 0.60 43.84
CA PHE A 602 -31.19 1.64 44.80
C PHE A 602 -32.16 2.82 44.65
N PHE A 603 -32.27 3.64 45.68
CA PHE A 603 -33.23 4.75 45.74
C PHE A 603 -32.77 5.81 46.74
N SER A 604 -33.46 6.95 46.83
CA SER A 604 -32.96 8.12 47.58
C SER A 604 -32.91 7.92 49.10
N ASP A 605 -34.06 7.78 49.78
CA ASP A 605 -34.11 7.71 51.25
C ASP A 605 -35.14 6.68 51.74
N SER A 606 -34.74 5.87 52.73
CA SER A 606 -35.50 4.73 53.27
C SER A 606 -36.77 5.11 54.00
N GLY A 607 -36.89 6.33 54.54
CA GLY A 607 -37.97 6.64 55.45
C GLY A 607 -37.95 5.84 56.77
N GLY A 608 -36.82 5.20 57.10
CA GLY A 608 -36.62 4.42 58.34
C GLY A 608 -36.37 2.91 58.14
N ALA A 609 -36.80 2.34 57.01
CA ALA A 609 -36.57 0.93 56.66
C ALA A 609 -36.64 0.72 55.14
N THR A 610 -35.93 -0.28 54.63
CA THR A 610 -36.08 -0.74 53.24
C THR A 610 -37.22 -1.75 53.13
N GLU A 611 -37.65 -2.06 51.90
CA GLU A 611 -38.83 -2.88 51.60
C GLU A 611 -38.44 -4.16 50.87
N ASN A 612 -39.24 -5.22 51.08
CA ASN A 612 -39.14 -6.45 50.32
C ASN A 612 -39.56 -6.23 48.87
N VAL A 613 -38.79 -6.76 47.93
CA VAL A 613 -39.06 -6.58 46.49
C VAL A 613 -40.46 -7.05 46.08
N GLU A 614 -40.96 -8.14 46.69
CA GLU A 614 -42.26 -8.70 46.36
C GLU A 614 -43.42 -7.79 46.75
N ASN A 615 -43.23 -6.94 47.75
CA ASN A 615 -44.24 -5.97 48.18
C ASN A 615 -44.37 -4.82 47.18
N VAL A 616 -43.28 -4.50 46.48
CA VAL A 616 -43.23 -3.40 45.51
C VAL A 616 -43.62 -3.87 44.10
N TRP A 617 -42.86 -4.80 43.51
CA TRP A 617 -43.09 -5.23 42.12
C TRP A 617 -43.74 -6.61 42.01
N GLY A 618 -43.80 -7.37 43.10
CA GLY A 618 -44.43 -8.70 43.15
C GLY A 618 -45.92 -8.69 43.51
N LYS A 619 -46.55 -7.51 43.64
CA LYS A 619 -47.95 -7.34 44.09
C LYS A 619 -48.23 -8.00 45.45
N GLY A 620 -47.25 -8.02 46.34
CA GLY A 620 -47.31 -8.67 47.65
C GLY A 620 -47.26 -10.21 47.61
N ASN A 621 -47.01 -10.83 46.46
CA ASN A 621 -46.94 -12.29 46.33
C ASN A 621 -45.59 -12.82 46.84
N PRO A 622 -45.56 -13.65 47.91
CA PRO A 622 -44.31 -14.22 48.42
C PRO A 622 -43.54 -15.07 47.41
N ALA A 623 -44.20 -15.63 46.38
CA ALA A 623 -43.53 -16.36 45.31
C ALA A 623 -42.65 -15.48 44.42
N SER A 624 -42.87 -14.16 44.43
CA SER A 624 -42.05 -13.16 43.73
C SER A 624 -40.85 -12.69 44.57
N ALA A 625 -40.61 -13.30 45.73
CA ALA A 625 -39.51 -12.95 46.61
C ALA A 625 -38.14 -13.16 45.95
N ILE A 626 -37.26 -12.17 46.10
CA ILE A 626 -35.86 -12.29 45.70
C ILE A 626 -35.01 -12.34 47.00
N PRO A 627 -34.21 -13.41 47.23
CA PRO A 627 -33.55 -13.65 48.52
C PRO A 627 -32.67 -12.50 49.02
N TYR A 628 -32.02 -11.78 48.11
CA TYR A 628 -31.11 -10.68 48.44
C TYR A 628 -31.77 -9.29 48.50
N LEU A 629 -33.06 -9.17 48.14
CA LEU A 629 -33.83 -7.92 48.21
C LEU A 629 -34.89 -8.01 49.30
N LYS A 630 -34.40 -8.12 50.54
CA LYS A 630 -35.23 -8.14 51.74
C LYS A 630 -35.12 -6.83 52.50
N GLY A 631 -36.27 -6.37 52.98
CA GLY A 631 -36.38 -5.15 53.77
C GLY A 631 -35.62 -5.28 55.07
N VAL A 632 -34.79 -4.29 55.39
CA VAL A 632 -34.05 -4.17 56.64
C VAL A 632 -34.40 -2.85 57.30
N LEU A 633 -34.36 -2.80 58.64
CA LEU A 633 -34.39 -1.51 59.35
C LEU A 633 -33.17 -0.70 58.93
N ASP A 634 -33.33 0.63 58.82
CA ASP A 634 -32.24 1.53 58.52
C ASP A 634 -31.93 2.39 59.75
N PRO A 635 -31.07 1.92 60.68
CA PRO A 635 -30.78 2.63 61.92
C PRO A 635 -30.00 3.94 61.70
N TYR A 636 -29.46 4.14 60.49
CA TYR A 636 -28.78 5.37 60.09
C TYR A 636 -29.74 6.35 59.41
N ALA A 637 -31.01 6.00 59.20
CA ALA A 637 -31.98 6.86 58.54
C ALA A 637 -32.20 8.17 59.33
N LYS A 638 -32.16 9.28 58.60
CA LYS A 638 -32.77 10.54 58.98
C LYS A 638 -33.80 10.86 57.90
N PRO A 639 -35.03 10.33 58.05
CA PRO A 639 -36.03 10.39 56.99
C PRO A 639 -36.22 11.78 56.43
N ILE A 640 -36.30 11.89 55.10
CA ILE A 640 -36.68 13.14 54.46
C ILE A 640 -38.19 13.31 54.59
N ASP A 641 -38.63 14.30 55.35
CA ASP A 641 -40.05 14.66 55.42
C ASP A 641 -40.49 15.35 54.13
N TRP A 642 -41.70 15.06 53.68
CA TRP A 642 -42.31 15.70 52.52
C TRP A 642 -43.82 15.82 52.67
N SER A 643 -44.40 16.79 51.97
CA SER A 643 -45.83 16.93 51.81
C SER A 643 -46.21 17.17 50.36
N ALA A 644 -47.30 16.57 49.91
CA ALA A 644 -47.87 16.80 48.59
C ALA A 644 -49.40 16.86 48.70
N THR A 645 -50.03 17.84 48.06
CA THR A 645 -51.49 17.92 48.01
C THR A 645 -51.97 17.49 46.65
N LEU A 646 -52.77 16.42 46.61
CA LEU A 646 -53.45 15.97 45.40
C LEU A 646 -54.90 16.46 45.45
N THR A 647 -55.33 17.12 44.39
CA THR A 647 -56.66 17.74 44.36
C THR A 647 -57.76 16.72 44.15
N GLN A 648 -58.98 17.07 44.57
CA GLN A 648 -60.18 16.25 44.29
C GLN A 648 -60.27 15.89 42.81
N ASP A 649 -60.15 16.89 41.93
CA ASP A 649 -60.34 16.70 40.48
C ASP A 649 -59.27 15.76 39.90
N TYR A 650 -58.02 15.90 40.35
CA TYR A 650 -56.91 15.07 39.88
C TYR A 650 -57.13 13.60 40.27
N LEU A 651 -57.38 13.36 41.55
CA LEU A 651 -57.60 12.01 42.05
C LEU A 651 -58.88 11.41 41.49
N GLN A 652 -59.98 12.16 41.41
CA GLN A 652 -61.24 11.66 40.84
C GLN A 652 -61.06 11.23 39.38
N GLY A 653 -60.40 12.05 38.54
CA GLY A 653 -60.16 11.70 37.14
C GLY A 653 -59.35 10.41 36.96
N ARG A 654 -58.35 10.18 37.83
CA ARG A 654 -57.54 8.95 37.85
C ARG A 654 -58.30 7.77 38.44
N PHE A 655 -59.04 7.99 39.50
CA PHE A 655 -59.85 6.99 40.20
C PHE A 655 -60.92 6.40 39.26
N ASP A 656 -61.62 7.26 38.52
CA ASP A 656 -62.64 6.88 37.54
C ASP A 656 -62.04 6.11 36.35
N SER A 657 -60.91 6.59 35.82
CA SER A 657 -60.29 6.04 34.61
C SER A 657 -59.46 4.78 34.84
N GLN A 658 -58.87 4.58 36.02
CA GLN A 658 -57.91 3.50 36.27
C GLN A 658 -58.44 2.37 37.14
N LEU A 659 -59.36 2.63 38.08
CA LEU A 659 -59.97 1.57 38.90
C LEU A 659 -61.30 1.06 38.33
N GLY A 660 -61.79 1.65 37.24
CA GLY A 660 -63.06 1.27 36.63
C GLY A 660 -64.28 1.60 37.51
N ILE A 661 -64.14 2.57 38.40
CA ILE A 661 -65.17 3.00 39.33
C ILE A 661 -65.81 4.26 38.77
N ALA A 662 -66.82 4.15 37.91
CA ALA A 662 -67.63 5.31 37.53
C ALA A 662 -69.03 4.89 37.06
N ALA A 663 -70.08 5.13 37.86
CA ALA A 663 -71.46 4.93 37.39
C ALA A 663 -72.56 5.61 38.22
N ASN A 664 -72.34 6.83 38.74
CA ASN A 664 -73.46 7.77 39.02
C ASN A 664 -73.01 9.24 39.06
N GLY A 665 -72.01 9.63 38.26
CA GLY A 665 -71.67 11.04 37.93
C GLY A 665 -71.44 12.05 39.07
N SER A 666 -71.51 11.64 40.34
CA SER A 666 -71.69 12.53 41.50
C SER A 666 -70.97 12.05 42.76
N GLU A 667 -70.25 10.91 42.73
CA GLU A 667 -69.54 10.44 43.91
C GLU A 667 -68.20 11.16 44.04
N ILE A 668 -68.02 11.82 45.19
CA ILE A 668 -66.83 12.57 45.56
C ILE A 668 -66.05 11.72 46.56
N ILE A 669 -64.73 11.64 46.39
CA ILE A 669 -63.83 11.10 47.41
C ILE A 669 -63.93 12.01 48.64
N ASP A 670 -64.37 11.48 49.78
CA ASP A 670 -64.59 12.26 51.01
C ASP A 670 -63.42 12.11 51.98
N LYS A 671 -62.81 10.92 52.01
CA LYS A 671 -61.68 10.60 52.89
C LYS A 671 -60.74 9.58 52.25
N ILE A 672 -59.45 9.72 52.54
CA ILE A 672 -58.41 8.73 52.19
C ILE A 672 -57.68 8.36 53.48
N ASP A 673 -57.58 7.06 53.77
CA ASP A 673 -56.86 6.53 54.94
C ASP A 673 -55.94 5.37 54.57
N VAL A 674 -54.76 5.30 55.20
CA VAL A 674 -53.91 4.11 55.13
C VAL A 674 -54.39 3.12 56.19
N VAL A 675 -54.89 1.96 55.76
CA VAL A 675 -55.51 0.98 56.67
C VAL A 675 -54.64 -0.24 56.95
N GLU A 676 -53.63 -0.49 56.11
CA GLU A 676 -52.65 -1.55 56.34
C GLU A 676 -51.26 -1.05 55.92
N ARG A 677 -50.22 -1.49 56.64
CA ARG A 677 -48.82 -1.19 56.34
C ARG A 677 -47.99 -2.46 56.27
N PHE A 678 -46.97 -2.44 55.43
CA PHE A 678 -45.90 -3.44 55.46
C PHE A 678 -45.02 -3.23 56.71
N PRO A 679 -44.20 -4.23 57.11
CA PRO A 679 -43.26 -4.08 58.22
C PRO A 679 -42.28 -2.90 58.07
N SER A 680 -42.02 -2.44 56.84
CA SER A 680 -41.20 -1.24 56.58
C SER A 680 -41.87 0.08 56.98
N GLY A 681 -43.16 0.07 57.31
CA GLY A 681 -43.98 1.26 57.57
C GLY A 681 -44.70 1.80 56.32
N ARG A 682 -44.36 1.34 55.11
CA ARG A 682 -45.03 1.76 53.87
C ARG A 682 -46.48 1.28 53.82
N ALA A 683 -47.36 2.10 53.23
CA ALA A 683 -48.76 1.77 52.99
C ALA A 683 -48.85 0.51 52.12
N LYS A 684 -49.61 -0.47 52.61
CA LYS A 684 -49.94 -1.72 51.90
C LYS A 684 -51.32 -1.62 51.25
N THR A 685 -52.27 -1.02 51.95
CA THR A 685 -53.65 -0.83 51.49
C THR A 685 -54.15 0.55 51.89
N VAL A 686 -54.70 1.29 50.94
CA VAL A 686 -55.26 2.63 51.10
C VAL A 686 -56.76 2.57 50.84
N ASN A 687 -57.57 3.03 51.77
CA ASN A 687 -59.01 3.12 51.60
C ASN A 687 -59.42 4.50 51.10
N PHE A 688 -60.27 4.52 50.09
CA PHE A 688 -61.00 5.70 49.63
C PHE A 688 -62.44 5.59 50.10
N THR A 689 -62.86 6.44 51.03
CA THR A 689 -64.25 6.59 51.43
C THR A 689 -64.89 7.64 50.54
N LEU A 690 -65.92 7.25 49.82
CA LEU A 690 -66.72 8.16 49.00
C LEU A 690 -67.82 8.80 49.85
N ARG A 691 -68.34 9.95 49.44
CA ARG A 691 -69.41 10.68 50.14
C ARG A 691 -70.70 9.88 50.29
N SER A 692 -70.91 8.86 49.45
CA SER A 692 -72.00 7.88 49.58
C SER A 692 -71.83 6.91 50.76
N GLY A 693 -70.68 6.92 51.44
CA GLY A 693 -70.28 5.97 52.47
C GLY A 693 -69.63 4.70 51.93
N ARG A 694 -69.56 4.52 50.60
CA ARG A 694 -68.86 3.38 49.98
C ARG A 694 -67.35 3.49 50.23
N VAL A 695 -66.74 2.37 50.63
CA VAL A 695 -65.28 2.28 50.85
C VAL A 695 -64.66 1.40 49.77
N VAL A 696 -63.63 1.92 49.12
CA VAL A 696 -62.84 1.22 48.10
C VAL A 696 -61.44 1.00 48.65
N ALA A 697 -61.07 -0.26 48.85
CA ALA A 697 -59.73 -0.64 49.27
C ALA A 697 -58.82 -0.75 48.04
N VAL A 698 -57.76 0.04 48.01
CA VAL A 698 -56.78 0.11 46.93
C VAL A 698 -55.44 -0.41 47.43
N PRO A 699 -54.99 -1.58 46.96
CA PRO A 699 -53.66 -2.11 47.29
C PRO A 699 -52.56 -1.16 46.81
N PHE A 700 -51.38 -1.26 47.45
CA PHE A 700 -50.21 -0.43 47.16
C PHE A 700 -49.93 -0.26 45.66
N TYR A 701 -49.88 -1.35 44.89
CA TYR A 701 -49.55 -1.31 43.46
C TYR A 701 -50.55 -0.48 42.63
N ASP A 702 -51.85 -0.60 42.93
CA ASP A 702 -52.88 0.16 42.22
C ASP A 702 -52.84 1.64 42.66
N PHE A 703 -52.52 1.89 43.93
CA PHE A 703 -52.37 3.25 44.46
C PHE A 703 -51.16 3.99 43.88
N ASP A 704 -50.00 3.33 43.78
CA ASP A 704 -48.79 3.89 43.17
C ASP A 704 -49.06 4.35 41.73
N TYR A 705 -49.72 3.48 40.95
CA TYR A 705 -50.14 3.77 39.58
C TYR A 705 -51.14 4.93 39.48
N LEU A 706 -52.10 5.02 40.42
CA LEU A 706 -53.04 6.15 40.51
C LEU A 706 -52.33 7.49 40.71
N THR A 707 -51.25 7.50 41.47
CA THR A 707 -50.42 8.69 41.74
C THR A 707 -49.29 8.87 40.71
N ASN A 708 -49.48 8.32 39.51
CA ASN A 708 -48.55 8.47 38.39
C ASN A 708 -47.11 8.03 38.71
N ASN A 709 -46.94 7.12 39.69
CA ASN A 709 -45.68 6.61 40.22
C ASN A 709 -44.68 7.67 40.73
N ASN A 710 -45.09 8.94 40.91
CA ASN A 710 -44.17 10.04 41.27
C ASN A 710 -44.84 11.28 41.90
N ASP A 711 -46.17 11.38 41.93
CA ASP A 711 -46.84 12.55 42.50
C ASP A 711 -46.65 12.65 44.02
N ILE A 712 -46.35 11.51 44.65
CA ILE A 712 -45.89 11.41 46.03
C ILE A 712 -44.49 10.78 46.05
N LYS A 713 -43.65 11.19 47.02
CA LYS A 713 -42.23 10.78 47.03
C LYS A 713 -42.01 9.34 47.49
N SER A 714 -42.90 8.81 48.31
CA SER A 714 -42.83 7.43 48.80
C SER A 714 -44.19 6.96 49.31
N MET A 715 -44.28 5.68 49.65
CA MET A 715 -45.49 5.09 50.25
C MET A 715 -45.51 5.14 51.77
N ASN A 716 -44.51 5.75 52.40
CA ASN A 716 -44.54 5.94 53.83
C ASN A 716 -45.17 7.31 54.12
N PHE A 717 -46.49 7.37 54.13
CA PHE A 717 -47.25 8.61 54.37
C PHE A 717 -48.46 8.40 55.26
N THR A 718 -49.00 9.52 55.71
CA THR A 718 -50.35 9.68 56.24
C THR A 718 -51.10 10.68 55.36
N VAL A 719 -52.43 10.68 55.42
CA VAL A 719 -53.26 11.57 54.60
C VAL A 719 -54.14 12.40 55.51
N GLN A 720 -54.28 13.68 55.18
CA GLN A 720 -55.20 14.60 55.81
C GLN A 720 -56.13 15.17 54.74
N THR A 721 -57.44 15.09 54.98
CA THR A 721 -58.42 15.82 54.17
C THR A 721 -58.29 17.31 54.46
N VAL A 722 -58.08 18.11 53.42
CA VAL A 722 -57.92 19.56 53.46
C VAL A 722 -58.86 20.22 52.43
N GLY A 723 -58.88 21.56 52.37
CA GLY A 723 -59.73 22.27 51.40
C GLY A 723 -61.18 22.45 51.84
N PHE A 724 -62.10 22.57 50.87
CA PHE A 724 -63.52 22.83 51.15
C PHE A 724 -64.28 21.53 51.40
N VAL A 725 -65.28 21.57 52.30
CA VAL A 725 -66.12 20.40 52.59
C VAL A 725 -66.75 19.84 51.32
N ASP A 726 -67.27 20.69 50.43
CA ASP A 726 -67.95 20.22 49.22
C ASP A 726 -66.99 19.69 48.14
N LYS A 727 -65.70 20.07 48.22
CA LYS A 727 -64.64 19.69 47.28
C LYS A 727 -63.31 19.50 48.05
N PRO A 728 -63.15 18.35 48.73
CA PRO A 728 -61.99 18.11 49.58
C PRO A 728 -60.73 17.79 48.76
N ASP A 729 -59.60 18.38 49.12
CA ASP A 729 -58.29 17.96 48.60
C ASP A 729 -57.59 17.07 49.64
N PHE A 730 -56.53 16.37 49.24
CA PHE A 730 -55.84 15.41 50.11
C PHE A 730 -54.37 15.76 50.24
N MET A 731 -53.98 16.18 51.45
CA MET A 731 -52.59 16.44 51.78
C MET A 731 -51.95 15.17 52.31
N PHE A 732 -51.03 14.64 51.53
CA PHE A 732 -50.14 13.54 51.88
C PHE A 732 -48.96 14.11 52.64
N VAL A 733 -48.67 13.56 53.82
CA VAL A 733 -47.49 13.90 54.62
C VAL A 733 -46.72 12.61 54.88
N GLY A 734 -45.50 12.54 54.39
CA GLY A 734 -44.72 11.31 54.42
C GLY A 734 -43.24 11.49 54.61
N GLN A 735 -42.55 10.35 54.61
CA GLN A 735 -41.14 10.21 54.96
C GLN A 735 -40.41 9.33 53.95
N GLY A 736 -39.19 9.73 53.60
CA GLY A 736 -38.38 9.01 52.61
C GLY A 736 -38.75 9.32 51.17
N TRP A 737 -37.94 8.81 50.25
CA TRP A 737 -38.07 9.09 48.82
C TRP A 737 -37.62 7.89 47.99
N GLY A 738 -38.55 7.33 47.23
CA GLY A 738 -38.33 6.26 46.27
C GLY A 738 -39.01 4.96 46.67
N HIS A 739 -38.82 3.94 45.83
CA HIS A 739 -39.52 2.66 45.92
C HIS A 739 -39.15 1.82 47.17
N GLY A 740 -38.03 2.11 47.85
CA GLY A 740 -37.70 1.48 49.12
C GLY A 740 -36.89 0.19 49.04
N VAL A 741 -36.58 -0.34 47.86
CA VAL A 741 -35.98 -1.68 47.68
C VAL A 741 -34.47 -1.57 47.46
N GLY A 742 -33.68 -2.36 48.19
CA GLY A 742 -32.23 -2.40 48.04
C GLY A 742 -31.53 -1.26 48.78
N LEU A 743 -30.62 -0.55 48.11
CA LEU A 743 -29.73 0.44 48.73
C LEU A 743 -30.36 1.85 48.82
N PRO A 744 -30.65 2.39 50.02
CA PRO A 744 -30.97 3.81 50.19
C PRO A 744 -29.69 4.64 50.12
N GLN A 745 -29.62 5.57 49.17
CA GLN A 745 -28.47 6.47 48.93
C GLN A 745 -28.11 7.28 50.19
N TRP A 746 -29.11 7.89 50.84
CA TRP A 746 -28.90 8.62 52.08
C TRP A 746 -28.51 7.72 53.26
N GLY A 747 -28.98 6.48 53.30
CA GLY A 747 -28.55 5.47 54.28
C GLY A 747 -27.08 5.09 54.09
N ALA A 748 -26.68 4.81 52.84
CA ALA A 748 -25.30 4.53 52.46
C ALA A 748 -24.35 5.68 52.84
N ARG A 749 -24.75 6.92 52.58
CA ARG A 749 -24.01 8.11 53.01
C ARG A 749 -23.80 8.13 54.52
N ARG A 750 -24.86 7.95 55.31
CA ARG A 750 -24.80 8.05 56.77
C ARG A 750 -24.03 6.89 57.40
N MET A 751 -24.11 5.70 56.81
CA MET A 751 -23.23 4.58 57.17
C MET A 751 -21.75 4.92 56.91
N ALA A 752 -21.43 5.54 55.77
CA ALA A 752 -20.08 5.99 55.48
C ALA A 752 -19.60 7.08 56.44
N GLU A 753 -20.46 8.04 56.81
CA GLU A 753 -20.19 9.04 57.86
C GLU A 753 -19.94 8.38 59.24
N ALA A 754 -20.57 7.22 59.50
CA ALA A 754 -20.34 6.40 60.67
C ALA A 754 -19.12 5.46 60.56
N GLY A 755 -18.30 5.60 59.52
CA GLY A 755 -17.04 4.87 59.34
C GLY A 755 -17.17 3.49 58.68
N LYS A 756 -18.33 3.15 58.12
CA LYS A 756 -18.53 1.90 57.37
C LYS A 756 -17.92 1.99 55.98
N ASN A 757 -17.25 0.91 55.57
CA ASN A 757 -16.76 0.80 54.19
C ASN A 757 -17.86 0.35 53.22
N PHE A 758 -17.63 0.49 51.92
CA PHE A 758 -18.62 0.18 50.90
C PHE A 758 -19.08 -1.28 50.90
N GLN A 759 -18.23 -2.23 51.28
CA GLN A 759 -18.60 -3.65 51.35
C GLN A 759 -19.56 -3.90 52.52
N GLU A 760 -19.29 -3.31 53.69
CA GLU A 760 -20.21 -3.35 54.84
C GLU A 760 -21.56 -2.71 54.48
N ILE A 761 -21.55 -1.57 53.78
CA ILE A 761 -22.78 -0.89 53.33
C ILE A 761 -23.59 -1.80 52.40
N LEU A 762 -22.97 -2.35 51.37
CA LEU A 762 -23.66 -3.18 50.37
C LEU A 762 -24.17 -4.50 50.95
N THR A 763 -23.35 -5.19 51.75
CA THR A 763 -23.77 -6.46 52.38
C THR A 763 -24.82 -6.27 53.47
N TYR A 764 -24.98 -5.05 54.00
CA TYR A 764 -26.07 -4.71 54.91
C TYR A 764 -27.42 -4.62 54.18
N TYR A 765 -27.50 -3.85 53.08
CA TYR A 765 -28.75 -3.61 52.37
C TYR A 765 -29.12 -4.72 51.36
N TYR A 766 -28.15 -5.51 50.92
CA TYR A 766 -28.40 -6.68 50.06
C TYR A 766 -28.09 -7.97 50.81
N THR A 767 -29.12 -8.73 51.15
CA THR A 767 -28.98 -9.87 52.07
C THR A 767 -28.21 -11.03 51.43
N GLY A 768 -27.18 -11.53 52.10
CA GLY A 768 -26.46 -12.76 51.70
C GLY A 768 -25.65 -12.66 50.41
N VAL A 769 -25.33 -11.44 49.96
CA VAL A 769 -24.55 -11.21 48.74
C VAL A 769 -23.04 -11.28 48.98
N GLN A 770 -22.29 -11.36 47.89
CA GLN A 770 -20.83 -11.25 47.88
C GLN A 770 -20.39 -10.12 46.94
N ILE A 771 -19.35 -9.39 47.31
CA ILE A 771 -18.71 -8.41 46.43
C ILE A 771 -17.51 -9.09 45.78
N ALA A 772 -17.54 -9.24 44.45
CA ALA A 772 -16.51 -9.95 43.70
C ALA A 772 -16.34 -9.36 42.30
N ALA A 773 -15.28 -9.77 41.60
CA ALA A 773 -15.07 -9.39 40.20
C ALA A 773 -16.23 -9.85 39.30
N LEU A 774 -16.61 -9.03 38.32
CA LEU A 774 -17.70 -9.24 37.35
C LEU A 774 -17.59 -10.56 36.60
#